data_AF-A0A538GU85-F1
#
_entry.id   AF-A0A538GU85-F1
#
_cell.length_a   1.000
_cell.length_b   1.000
_cell.length_c   1.000
_cell.angle_alpha   90.00
_cell.angle_beta   90.00
_cell.angle_gamma   90.00
#
_symmetry.space_group_name_H-M   'P 1'
#
loop_
_entity.id
_entity.type
_entity.pdbx_description
1 polymer ?
#
loop_
_entity_poly.entity_id
_entity_poly.type
_entity_poly.pdbx_seq_one_letter_code
_entity_poly.pdbx_strand_id
1 'polypeptide(L)'
;MDSILDWIRREGVIFRGGSGSGVNLSKLRSSKEQLSKGGYASGPVSFMRGADASAGTIKSGGKTRRAAKMVVLDVDHPDIAEFIWCKAYEEKKARVLEQAGYDMSLDSADWASIQYQNANNSVRVTDAFMEAVEADGDWNLTARTDGAVVDTVKARKILKDMAEAAWQCADPGVQYDTTINNWHTLPNTSRINASNPCFPGDSRVHTTRGLLTFRELWSLASEGEEVQVYTHRATAKEPGEGVVTSTPLVVMQNGVSSIFRMRFANGQELRCTPNHRLWTVNRGYVEAAQLTRDDQVLLNDSPTPAEEASWALPVKIEALAKSFGHGGTLTYQELPERWSEGLGELMGHLVGDGWITDVQTGWVYGGDDIRDGLLDSHEGLLSELIGGISRQEMKNGTVQLRARSETVRTFFRWLGASTGHAHEKRVPSSVFGAPTEVQAAFLRGLFGADGCVARVESGKASRYVGLGSRSEALLKDVQRLLNAFGVRSRIYAMTGSDSQKFSYTRSDGTEVAYASKSGFDLRITGSDLETFAGTIGFSTPRKQTALEELLATTERYATKRATTLVSRENDGQEFVYNLTEPLHHSYIVDGVVVANCSEYMSIDDSACNLASLNLMKFRREDGELDVEALTHAVDVVFLAQEIAVGNSSYPTPEIERNAKAFRQLGLGYANLGALLMARGLPYDSDEGRAYAAAITGLMTGRAYRKSAEIAGRMGPFAGYKPNAAAMIGVMAQHRAAVGNIQDSDVIPADLLGACRQAWDDVLNLGEIHGYRNAQATVLAPTGCLVGDSLVSTSRGLVRLRTLGDPVGSKWQELDLEVGTDDGPRQATQFYVNGFEQVVSIETDRGYRIQGTATHRIKVVDAEGNWVWRRFAEIEKDDRVPLMLNGLVGEPQEVALPPLGDLYWTADFRTRVPRRMTPELAEFVGYFMGDGSLHAKGLRLCVAKGDDDVIERLVDLGAALFGLDASVTQKQGYTEVAFNSVPLTLWWEACGFAKLPPSAEHSGKGWHAHIPDSVLHTNDREIYAAFIRGLFEADGTTNNGYVSWSTVTETFSRDVQSLLLALGFVTTRKVDLPNTNWGANDRFVLRLLNVAAAERYLREIDFMSVRKASSLWKGDHRQASRRDHIPLSRTKI
;
A
#
# COMPACT_ATOMS: atom_id res chain seq x y z
N MET A 1 12.36 8.55 -35.64
CA MET A 1 11.50 7.70 -34.78
C MET A 1 12.10 7.68 -33.39
N ASP A 2 13.36 7.31 -33.31
CA ASP A 2 14.31 7.34 -32.18
C ASP A 2 14.05 8.43 -31.12
N SER A 3 13.83 9.70 -31.50
CA SER A 3 13.52 10.78 -30.53
C SER A 3 12.21 10.58 -29.74
N ILE A 4 11.24 9.81 -30.26
CA ILE A 4 9.99 9.45 -29.57
C ILE A 4 10.28 8.36 -28.52
N LEU A 5 11.17 7.43 -28.86
CA LEU A 5 11.62 6.35 -27.96
C LEU A 5 12.56 6.88 -26.87
N ASP A 6 13.44 7.84 -27.20
CA ASP A 6 14.30 8.51 -26.22
C ASP A 6 13.53 9.45 -25.30
N TRP A 7 12.44 10.09 -25.76
CA TRP A 7 11.51 10.80 -24.87
C TRP A 7 10.96 9.84 -23.81
N ILE A 8 10.35 8.72 -24.22
CA ILE A 8 9.81 7.69 -23.33
C ILE A 8 10.88 7.15 -22.36
N ARG A 9 12.14 7.02 -22.82
CA ARG A 9 13.28 6.61 -21.99
C ARG A 9 13.72 7.69 -20.99
N ARG A 10 13.84 8.95 -21.40
CA ARG A 10 14.28 10.08 -20.55
C ARG A 10 13.28 10.37 -19.46
N GLU A 11 12.00 10.44 -19.85
CA GLU A 11 10.88 10.36 -18.92
C GLU A 11 11.21 9.23 -17.93
N GLY A 12 11.33 7.97 -18.40
CA GLY A 12 11.76 6.78 -17.62
C GLY A 12 12.94 6.89 -16.63
N VAL A 13 13.91 7.79 -16.83
CA VAL A 13 15.06 7.98 -15.93
C VAL A 13 14.83 9.11 -14.94
N ILE A 14 14.33 10.26 -15.41
CA ILE A 14 13.91 11.35 -14.53
C ILE A 14 12.86 10.82 -13.57
N PHE A 15 12.02 9.95 -14.14
CA PHE A 15 11.01 9.17 -13.49
C PHE A 15 11.51 8.41 -12.25
N ARG A 16 12.70 7.83 -12.26
CA ARG A 16 13.26 7.17 -11.08
C ARG A 16 13.35 8.08 -9.83
N GLY A 17 13.62 9.37 -10.02
CA GLY A 17 14.18 10.25 -8.99
C GLY A 17 13.21 10.97 -8.04
N GLY A 18 11.96 10.52 -7.88
CA GLY A 18 10.98 11.23 -7.02
C GLY A 18 10.55 12.61 -7.51
N SER A 19 11.00 12.97 -8.71
CA SER A 19 11.11 14.33 -9.23
C SER A 19 10.22 14.49 -10.46
N GLY A 20 10.72 14.92 -11.63
CA GLY A 20 9.80 15.16 -12.74
C GLY A 20 10.29 15.58 -14.11
N SER A 21 9.49 15.19 -15.13
CA SER A 21 9.68 15.48 -16.55
C SER A 21 8.47 15.14 -17.40
N GLY A 22 8.32 15.80 -18.56
CA GLY A 22 7.57 15.22 -19.68
C GLY A 22 7.56 16.10 -20.92
N VAL A 23 6.41 16.18 -21.61
CA VAL A 23 6.34 16.40 -23.07
C VAL A 23 5.18 17.27 -23.61
N ASN A 24 5.46 18.01 -24.68
CA ASN A 24 4.49 18.50 -25.66
C ASN A 24 4.67 17.74 -26.99
N LEU A 25 3.59 17.22 -27.57
CA LEU A 25 3.62 16.34 -28.74
C LEU A 25 3.36 17.05 -30.08
N SER A 26 3.16 18.37 -30.10
CA SER A 26 2.79 19.16 -31.28
C SER A 26 3.82 19.18 -32.42
N LYS A 27 5.05 18.75 -32.14
CA LYS A 27 6.11 18.54 -33.14
C LYS A 27 6.02 17.18 -33.85
N LEU A 28 5.14 16.28 -33.41
CA LEU A 28 4.87 15.02 -34.09
C LEU A 28 3.92 15.25 -35.28
N ARG A 29 4.24 14.58 -36.38
CA ARG A 29 3.48 14.59 -37.64
C ARG A 29 2.06 14.06 -37.41
N SER A 30 1.05 14.79 -37.87
CA SER A 30 -0.37 14.40 -37.78
C SER A 30 -0.67 13.12 -38.55
N SER A 31 -1.69 12.40 -38.09
CA SER A 31 -2.31 11.26 -38.79
C SER A 31 -2.72 11.56 -40.23
N LYS A 32 -2.96 12.83 -40.58
CA LYS A 32 -3.40 13.30 -41.90
C LYS A 32 -2.25 13.55 -42.89
N GLU A 33 -0.98 13.45 -42.47
CA GLU A 33 0.19 13.78 -43.28
C GLU A 33 0.91 12.52 -43.83
N GLN A 34 1.43 12.59 -45.07
CA GLN A 34 2.04 11.42 -45.75
C GLN A 34 3.48 11.10 -45.29
N LEU A 35 3.92 9.87 -45.56
CA LEU A 35 5.28 9.36 -45.29
C LEU A 35 6.09 9.17 -46.57
N SER A 36 7.41 9.38 -46.49
CA SER A 36 8.35 9.31 -47.63
C SER A 36 8.58 7.91 -48.22
N LYS A 37 7.92 6.88 -47.67
CA LYS A 37 7.88 5.50 -48.20
C LYS A 37 6.46 5.04 -48.56
N GLY A 38 5.51 5.99 -48.64
CA GLY A 38 4.08 5.72 -48.83
C GLY A 38 3.32 5.56 -47.51
N GLY A 39 2.00 5.77 -47.58
CA GLY A 39 1.11 5.76 -46.42
C GLY A 39 1.06 7.10 -45.67
N TYR A 40 0.21 7.16 -44.64
CA TYR A 40 0.05 8.29 -43.73
C TYR A 40 0.74 8.01 -42.39
N ALA A 41 1.04 9.06 -41.62
CA ALA A 41 1.63 8.93 -40.29
C ALA A 41 0.60 8.52 -39.23
N SER A 42 1.05 8.28 -38.00
CA SER A 42 0.20 7.76 -36.91
C SER A 42 -0.43 8.84 -36.02
N GLY A 43 0.07 10.09 -36.07
CA GLY A 43 -0.42 11.19 -35.23
C GLY A 43 0.05 11.16 -33.76
N PRO A 44 0.25 12.32 -33.10
CA PRO A 44 0.56 12.40 -31.68
C PRO A 44 -0.45 11.71 -30.76
N VAL A 45 -1.75 11.65 -31.11
CA VAL A 45 -2.77 11.01 -30.26
C VAL A 45 -2.59 9.49 -30.19
N SER A 46 -2.03 8.87 -31.24
CA SER A 46 -1.61 7.46 -31.25
C SER A 46 -0.33 7.23 -30.45
N PHE A 47 0.66 8.13 -30.53
CA PHE A 47 1.87 8.04 -29.70
C PHE A 47 1.58 8.36 -28.22
N MET A 48 0.62 9.26 -27.94
CA MET A 48 0.10 9.53 -26.60
C MET A 48 -0.52 8.28 -25.99
N ARG A 49 -1.29 7.50 -26.76
CA ARG A 49 -1.83 6.19 -26.32
C ARG A 49 -0.74 5.22 -25.87
N GLY A 50 0.45 5.28 -26.47
CA GLY A 50 1.63 4.50 -26.06
C GLY A 50 2.49 5.15 -24.96
N ALA A 51 2.25 6.42 -24.63
CA ALA A 51 3.00 7.15 -23.61
C ALA A 51 2.21 7.31 -22.30
N ASP A 52 0.89 7.47 -22.37
CA ASP A 52 -0.08 7.14 -21.32
C ASP A 52 0.06 5.66 -20.89
N ALA A 53 0.59 4.81 -21.78
CA ALA A 53 0.98 3.43 -21.48
C ALA A 53 2.38 3.29 -20.86
N SER A 54 3.38 4.00 -21.42
CA SER A 54 4.73 3.99 -20.86
C SER A 54 4.71 4.55 -19.45
N ALA A 55 4.32 5.82 -19.35
CA ALA A 55 3.78 6.44 -18.17
C ALA A 55 2.35 5.93 -17.92
N GLY A 56 2.27 4.61 -17.79
CA GLY A 56 1.41 3.79 -16.96
C GLY A 56 2.16 3.14 -15.79
N THR A 57 3.43 2.82 -15.98
CA THR A 57 4.24 1.84 -15.22
C THR A 57 4.94 2.38 -13.95
N ILE A 58 4.65 3.61 -13.52
CA ILE A 58 5.68 4.59 -13.09
C ILE A 58 5.40 5.43 -11.78
N LYS A 59 5.79 5.01 -10.53
CA LYS A 59 5.50 5.71 -9.21
C LYS A 59 6.79 6.08 -8.50
N SER A 60 6.81 7.23 -7.84
CA SER A 60 8.03 7.99 -7.70
C SER A 60 8.78 7.92 -6.37
N GLY A 61 10.10 7.80 -6.48
CA GLY A 61 11.04 8.26 -5.45
C GLY A 61 11.00 7.53 -4.12
N GLY A 62 10.48 6.30 -4.07
CA GLY A 62 10.40 5.51 -2.85
C GLY A 62 9.10 5.63 -2.06
N LYS A 63 8.04 6.26 -2.59
CA LYS A 63 6.86 6.63 -1.80
C LYS A 63 5.51 6.42 -2.46
N THR A 64 4.49 6.49 -1.62
CA THR A 64 3.09 6.11 -1.82
C THR A 64 2.29 6.80 -2.92
N ARG A 65 2.93 7.57 -3.80
CA ARG A 65 2.23 8.43 -4.74
C ARG A 65 2.09 7.81 -6.12
N ARG A 66 0.86 7.75 -6.64
CA ARG A 66 0.71 8.16 -8.04
C ARG A 66 1.10 9.66 -8.10
N ALA A 67 2.28 10.04 -8.59
CA ALA A 67 2.59 9.92 -10.00
C ALA A 67 1.44 10.55 -10.79
N ALA A 68 1.66 11.77 -11.29
CA ALA A 68 0.69 12.48 -12.10
C ALA A 68 1.27 12.64 -13.49
N LYS A 69 0.61 12.21 -14.58
CA LYS A 69 0.99 12.60 -15.95
C LYS A 69 0.30 13.87 -16.43
N MET A 70 0.99 14.61 -17.28
CA MET A 70 0.38 15.56 -18.18
C MET A 70 0.92 15.30 -19.61
N VAL A 71 0.15 15.65 -20.64
CA VAL A 71 0.57 15.67 -22.05
C VAL A 71 -0.02 16.91 -22.72
N VAL A 72 0.72 17.55 -23.63
CA VAL A 72 0.29 18.78 -24.31
C VAL A 72 0.18 18.62 -25.83
N LEU A 73 -0.85 19.20 -26.43
CA LEU A 73 -1.00 19.37 -27.89
C LEU A 73 -1.54 20.76 -28.26
N ASP A 74 -0.99 21.38 -29.29
CA ASP A 74 -1.25 22.76 -29.71
C ASP A 74 -2.52 22.81 -30.61
N VAL A 75 -3.33 23.87 -30.47
CA VAL A 75 -4.72 23.94 -30.96
C VAL A 75 -4.89 23.96 -32.49
N ASP A 76 -3.81 24.23 -33.24
CA ASP A 76 -3.77 24.19 -34.70
C ASP A 76 -3.33 22.80 -35.25
N HIS A 77 -3.05 21.83 -34.37
CA HIS A 77 -2.61 20.50 -34.80
C HIS A 77 -3.76 19.73 -35.49
N PRO A 78 -3.56 19.09 -36.67
CA PRO A 78 -4.68 18.49 -37.39
C PRO A 78 -5.38 17.29 -36.75
N ASP A 79 -4.82 16.74 -35.65
CA ASP A 79 -5.43 15.69 -34.83
C ASP A 79 -6.08 16.25 -33.53
N ILE A 80 -6.16 17.58 -33.36
CA ILE A 80 -6.60 18.24 -32.10
C ILE A 80 -8.00 17.80 -31.64
N ALA A 81 -8.93 17.55 -32.56
CA ALA A 81 -10.28 17.10 -32.23
C ALA A 81 -10.29 15.67 -31.64
N GLU A 82 -9.36 14.80 -32.02
CA GLU A 82 -9.19 13.50 -31.37
C GLU A 82 -8.57 13.68 -29.97
N PHE A 83 -7.55 14.54 -29.84
CA PHE A 83 -6.88 14.83 -28.57
C PHE A 83 -7.83 15.41 -27.49
N ILE A 84 -8.73 16.31 -27.88
CA ILE A 84 -9.73 16.90 -26.97
C ILE A 84 -10.68 15.82 -26.45
N TRP A 85 -11.27 15.06 -27.37
CA TRP A 85 -12.36 14.16 -27.03
C TRP A 85 -11.90 12.78 -26.55
N CYS A 86 -10.63 12.39 -26.73
CA CYS A 86 -10.21 11.01 -26.49
C CYS A 86 -10.54 10.52 -25.07
N LYS A 87 -10.30 11.33 -24.04
CA LYS A 87 -10.63 10.98 -22.66
C LYS A 87 -12.15 11.03 -22.42
N ALA A 88 -12.84 12.08 -22.86
CA ALA A 88 -14.28 12.25 -22.70
C ALA A 88 -15.14 11.19 -23.45
N TYR A 89 -14.66 10.65 -24.58
CA TYR A 89 -15.30 9.52 -25.27
C TYR A 89 -15.06 8.19 -24.57
N GLU A 90 -13.86 7.97 -24.04
CA GLU A 90 -13.57 6.79 -23.23
C GLU A 90 -14.36 6.85 -21.90
N GLU A 91 -14.57 8.03 -21.30
CA GLU A 91 -15.45 8.27 -20.14
C GLU A 91 -16.94 8.05 -20.44
N LYS A 92 -17.40 8.44 -21.63
CA LYS A 92 -18.74 8.07 -22.11
C LYS A 92 -18.86 6.57 -22.31
N LYS A 93 -17.82 5.90 -22.83
CA LYS A 93 -17.77 4.45 -22.92
C LYS A 93 -17.83 3.82 -21.52
N ALA A 94 -17.07 4.34 -20.56
CA ALA A 94 -17.12 3.93 -19.16
C ALA A 94 -18.54 3.99 -18.63
N ARG A 95 -19.23 5.15 -18.69
CA ARG A 95 -20.61 5.30 -18.19
C ARG A 95 -21.64 4.42 -18.90
N VAL A 96 -21.47 4.15 -20.20
CA VAL A 96 -22.33 3.20 -20.94
C VAL A 96 -22.06 1.75 -20.53
N LEU A 97 -20.81 1.39 -20.26
CA LEU A 97 -20.42 0.08 -19.74
C LEU A 97 -20.87 -0.08 -18.26
N GLU A 98 -20.76 0.94 -17.42
CA GLU A 98 -21.31 0.98 -16.06
C GLU A 98 -22.82 0.70 -16.05
N GLN A 99 -23.57 1.38 -16.93
CA GLN A 99 -25.01 1.13 -17.12
C GLN A 99 -25.31 -0.26 -17.72
N ALA A 100 -24.34 -0.90 -18.38
CA ALA A 100 -24.41 -2.28 -18.86
C ALA A 100 -23.88 -3.31 -17.82
N GLY A 101 -23.43 -2.88 -16.64
CA GLY A 101 -23.01 -3.74 -15.53
C GLY A 101 -21.50 -3.98 -15.37
N TYR A 102 -20.65 -3.15 -15.96
CA TYR A 102 -19.18 -3.20 -15.80
C TYR A 102 -18.70 -2.27 -14.67
N ASP A 103 -17.59 -2.58 -14.00
CA ASP A 103 -17.07 -1.83 -12.85
C ASP A 103 -16.19 -0.65 -13.30
N MET A 104 -16.67 0.59 -13.20
CA MET A 104 -15.93 1.80 -13.59
C MET A 104 -15.33 2.59 -12.42
N SER A 105 -15.16 1.95 -11.25
CA SER A 105 -14.46 2.60 -10.14
C SER A 105 -13.02 2.97 -10.52
N LEU A 106 -12.52 4.09 -10.02
CA LEU A 106 -11.17 4.56 -10.34
C LEU A 106 -10.13 3.47 -10.02
N ASP A 107 -9.27 3.22 -11.01
CA ASP A 107 -8.27 2.14 -11.08
C ASP A 107 -8.76 0.72 -11.45
N SER A 108 -10.07 0.42 -11.51
CA SER A 108 -10.60 -0.93 -11.79
C SER A 108 -10.11 -1.60 -13.09
N ALA A 109 -10.46 -2.89 -13.30
CA ALA A 109 -10.06 -3.62 -14.52
C ALA A 109 -10.87 -3.36 -15.78
N ASP A 110 -12.12 -2.93 -15.65
CA ASP A 110 -12.84 -2.39 -16.79
C ASP A 110 -12.40 -0.92 -17.01
N TRP A 111 -12.12 -0.16 -15.94
CA TRP A 111 -11.57 1.20 -15.99
C TRP A 111 -10.22 1.28 -16.71
N ALA A 112 -9.25 0.41 -16.47
CA ALA A 112 -7.98 0.53 -17.19
C ALA A 112 -8.03 0.05 -18.66
N SER A 113 -9.21 -0.30 -19.18
CA SER A 113 -9.44 -0.36 -20.64
C SER A 113 -9.80 1.01 -21.25
N ILE A 114 -10.20 1.96 -20.40
CA ILE A 114 -10.47 3.38 -20.71
C ILE A 114 -9.11 4.07 -20.90
N GLN A 115 -8.84 4.49 -22.13
CA GLN A 115 -7.54 5.04 -22.51
C GLN A 115 -7.39 6.50 -22.07
N TYR A 116 -6.15 7.00 -22.01
CA TYR A 116 -5.82 8.41 -21.70
C TYR A 116 -6.10 8.82 -20.25
N GLN A 117 -6.12 7.84 -19.34
CA GLN A 117 -6.47 8.02 -17.93
C GLN A 117 -5.27 8.22 -17.01
N ASN A 118 -4.07 7.90 -17.47
CA ASN A 118 -2.85 8.10 -16.70
C ASN A 118 -2.34 9.55 -16.75
N ALA A 119 -2.77 10.32 -17.77
CA ALA A 119 -2.44 11.72 -17.99
C ALA A 119 -3.62 12.70 -17.82
N ASN A 120 -3.30 13.88 -17.29
CA ASN A 120 -4.01 15.13 -17.59
C ASN A 120 -3.64 15.57 -19.01
N ASN A 121 -4.61 15.64 -19.91
CA ASN A 121 -4.38 16.20 -21.23
C ASN A 121 -4.47 17.72 -21.15
N SER A 122 -3.71 18.44 -21.97
CA SER A 122 -3.76 19.91 -22.02
C SER A 122 -3.68 20.41 -23.43
N VAL A 123 -4.70 21.17 -23.86
CA VAL A 123 -4.68 21.85 -25.14
C VAL A 123 -3.93 23.17 -24.99
N ARG A 124 -2.97 23.40 -25.89
CA ARG A 124 -2.21 24.64 -25.99
C ARG A 124 -2.87 25.60 -26.98
N VAL A 125 -3.58 26.59 -26.46
CA VAL A 125 -4.24 27.64 -27.25
C VAL A 125 -3.35 28.86 -27.46
N THR A 126 -3.56 29.61 -28.53
CA THR A 126 -2.88 30.89 -28.80
C THR A 126 -3.85 32.05 -28.70
N ASP A 127 -3.37 33.26 -28.49
CA ASP A 127 -4.23 34.46 -28.39
C ASP A 127 -5.05 34.64 -29.69
N ALA A 128 -4.42 34.44 -30.85
CA ALA A 128 -5.09 34.46 -32.16
C ALA A 128 -6.17 33.37 -32.34
N PHE A 129 -6.07 32.23 -31.65
CA PHE A 129 -7.16 31.25 -31.61
C PHE A 129 -8.35 31.78 -30.78
N MET A 130 -8.07 32.42 -29.65
CA MET A 130 -9.12 33.01 -28.79
C MET A 130 -9.83 34.18 -29.49
N GLU A 131 -9.08 35.05 -30.17
CA GLU A 131 -9.64 36.10 -31.06
C GLU A 131 -10.56 35.50 -32.13
N ALA A 132 -10.13 34.40 -32.78
CA ALA A 132 -10.96 33.69 -33.75
C ALA A 132 -12.20 33.05 -33.11
N VAL A 133 -12.15 32.60 -31.85
CA VAL A 133 -13.34 32.13 -31.12
C VAL A 133 -14.32 33.28 -30.87
N GLU A 134 -13.85 34.45 -30.44
CA GLU A 134 -14.68 35.63 -30.18
C GLU A 134 -15.33 36.18 -31.46
N ALA A 135 -14.61 36.18 -32.58
CA ALA A 135 -15.12 36.57 -33.89
C ALA A 135 -16.03 35.53 -34.57
N ASP A 136 -16.16 34.31 -34.02
CA ASP A 136 -16.73 33.13 -34.70
C ASP A 136 -16.06 32.84 -36.06
N GLY A 137 -14.75 33.09 -36.10
CA GLY A 137 -13.87 32.92 -37.26
C GLY A 137 -13.49 31.47 -37.55
N ASP A 138 -12.90 31.29 -38.72
CA ASP A 138 -12.37 30.01 -39.17
C ASP A 138 -10.93 29.82 -38.67
N TRP A 139 -10.57 28.58 -38.35
CA TRP A 139 -9.26 28.18 -37.83
C TRP A 139 -8.67 27.09 -38.70
N ASN A 140 -7.40 27.26 -39.07
CA ASN A 140 -6.69 26.36 -39.97
C ASN A 140 -5.89 25.31 -39.17
N LEU A 141 -6.15 24.05 -39.48
CA LEU A 141 -5.40 22.93 -38.94
C LEU A 141 -4.21 22.62 -39.86
N THR A 142 -2.99 22.67 -39.34
CA THR A 142 -1.78 22.89 -40.15
C THR A 142 -0.76 21.74 -40.05
N ALA A 143 -0.36 21.19 -41.19
CA ALA A 143 0.59 20.09 -41.30
C ALA A 143 1.97 20.43 -40.72
N ARG A 144 2.59 19.47 -40.02
CA ARG A 144 3.89 19.63 -39.38
C ARG A 144 5.08 19.33 -40.29
N THR A 145 4.88 18.82 -41.51
CA THR A 145 5.96 18.63 -42.50
C THR A 145 6.32 19.85 -43.32
N ASP A 146 5.31 20.64 -43.72
CA ASP A 146 5.43 21.65 -44.78
C ASP A 146 4.61 22.93 -44.51
N GLY A 147 3.80 22.96 -43.44
CA GLY A 147 2.94 24.10 -43.11
C GLY A 147 1.69 24.22 -43.99
N ALA A 148 1.32 23.19 -44.74
CA ALA A 148 0.09 23.19 -45.52
C ALA A 148 -1.17 23.16 -44.61
N VAL A 149 -2.22 23.90 -44.98
CA VAL A 149 -3.54 23.77 -44.33
C VAL A 149 -4.15 22.44 -44.76
N VAL A 150 -4.42 21.58 -43.78
CA VAL A 150 -5.00 20.24 -43.97
C VAL A 150 -6.52 20.29 -43.93
N ASP A 151 -7.07 21.18 -43.10
CA ASP A 151 -8.48 21.25 -42.74
C ASP A 151 -8.79 22.65 -42.16
N THR A 152 -10.04 23.11 -42.25
CA THR A 152 -10.45 24.44 -41.76
C THR A 152 -11.79 24.33 -41.05
N VAL A 153 -11.83 24.71 -39.77
CA VAL A 153 -12.99 24.53 -38.88
C VAL A 153 -13.25 25.79 -38.04
N LYS A 154 -14.49 26.01 -37.58
CA LYS A 154 -14.79 27.16 -36.72
C LYS A 154 -14.00 27.10 -35.41
N ALA A 155 -13.25 28.15 -35.08
CA ALA A 155 -12.47 28.25 -33.84
C ALA A 155 -13.36 28.02 -32.61
N ARG A 156 -14.53 28.67 -32.60
CA ARG A 156 -15.57 28.53 -31.56
C ARG A 156 -16.09 27.10 -31.40
N LYS A 157 -16.02 26.26 -32.43
CA LYS A 157 -16.33 24.83 -32.29
C LYS A 157 -15.26 24.12 -31.45
N ILE A 158 -13.98 24.35 -31.72
CA ILE A 158 -12.88 23.74 -30.95
C ILE A 158 -12.97 24.14 -29.47
N LEU A 159 -13.19 25.43 -29.13
CA LEU A 159 -13.30 25.82 -27.72
C LEU A 159 -14.55 25.23 -27.03
N LYS A 160 -15.67 25.09 -27.75
CA LYS A 160 -16.86 24.39 -27.23
C LYS A 160 -16.60 22.91 -27.00
N ASP A 161 -15.95 22.24 -27.93
CA ASP A 161 -15.53 20.84 -27.80
C ASP A 161 -14.61 20.66 -26.57
N MET A 162 -13.66 21.58 -26.34
CA MET A 162 -12.80 21.59 -25.15
C MET A 162 -13.59 21.75 -23.85
N ALA A 163 -14.48 22.75 -23.77
CA ALA A 163 -15.25 23.03 -22.57
C ALA A 163 -16.24 21.89 -22.23
N GLU A 164 -16.86 21.29 -23.25
CA GLU A 164 -17.80 20.18 -23.11
C GLU A 164 -17.09 18.87 -22.72
N ALA A 165 -15.88 18.61 -23.22
CA ALA A 165 -15.04 17.50 -22.76
C ALA A 165 -14.59 17.72 -21.30
N ALA A 166 -14.10 18.91 -20.97
CA ALA A 166 -13.64 19.24 -19.61
C ALA A 166 -14.78 19.23 -18.58
N TRP A 167 -16.00 19.60 -18.96
CA TRP A 167 -17.19 19.44 -18.11
C TRP A 167 -17.54 17.96 -17.86
N GLN A 168 -17.26 17.07 -18.82
CA GLN A 168 -17.56 15.65 -18.69
C GLN A 168 -16.52 14.88 -17.87
N CYS A 169 -15.23 15.17 -17.97
CA CYS A 169 -14.16 14.39 -17.32
C CYS A 169 -12.96 15.20 -16.78
N ALA A 170 -13.13 16.50 -16.52
CA ALA A 170 -12.07 17.43 -16.05
C ALA A 170 -10.85 17.61 -16.98
N ASP A 171 -10.93 17.09 -18.21
CA ASP A 171 -9.87 17.10 -19.22
C ASP A 171 -10.47 17.40 -20.62
N PRO A 172 -9.74 18.08 -21.52
CA PRO A 172 -8.39 18.57 -21.34
C PRO A 172 -8.34 19.88 -20.53
N GLY A 173 -7.28 20.05 -19.74
CA GLY A 173 -6.88 21.36 -19.24
C GLY A 173 -6.47 22.32 -20.37
N VAL A 174 -6.29 23.60 -20.04
CA VAL A 174 -5.91 24.64 -21.01
C VAL A 174 -4.57 25.26 -20.64
N GLN A 175 -3.67 25.34 -21.63
CA GLN A 175 -2.42 26.10 -21.55
C GLN A 175 -2.46 27.22 -22.59
N TYR A 176 -2.29 28.46 -22.16
CA TYR A 176 -2.23 29.60 -23.07
C TYR A 176 -0.78 29.75 -23.58
N ASP A 177 -0.48 29.17 -24.75
CA ASP A 177 0.88 29.14 -25.28
C ASP A 177 1.44 30.54 -25.52
N THR A 178 0.67 31.43 -26.13
CA THR A 178 1.12 32.80 -26.40
C THR A 178 1.44 33.52 -25.08
N THR A 179 0.59 33.39 -24.05
CA THR A 179 0.89 33.90 -22.71
C THR A 179 2.16 33.25 -22.12
N ILE A 180 2.25 31.91 -22.12
CA ILE A 180 3.41 31.18 -21.55
C ILE A 180 4.73 31.61 -22.21
N ASN A 181 4.75 31.92 -23.51
CA ASN A 181 5.96 32.32 -24.22
C ASN A 181 6.21 33.84 -24.22
N ASN A 182 5.18 34.69 -24.17
CA ASN A 182 5.34 36.13 -24.00
C ASN A 182 5.92 36.48 -22.62
N TRP A 183 5.58 35.68 -21.60
CA TRP A 183 6.09 35.76 -20.24
C TRP A 183 7.29 34.83 -19.98
N HIS A 184 7.87 34.24 -21.04
CA HIS A 184 9.03 33.35 -20.93
C HIS A 184 10.33 34.14 -20.83
N THR A 185 11.13 33.81 -19.83
CA THR A 185 12.41 34.45 -19.52
C THR A 185 13.58 33.97 -20.37
N LEU A 186 13.46 32.82 -21.04
CA LEU A 186 14.54 32.18 -21.83
C LEU A 186 14.19 31.89 -23.32
N PRO A 187 13.53 32.80 -24.07
CA PRO A 187 13.07 32.50 -25.43
C PRO A 187 14.22 32.33 -26.43
N ASN A 188 15.38 32.92 -26.17
CA ASN A 188 16.61 32.71 -26.95
C ASN A 188 17.37 31.45 -26.50
N THR A 189 16.68 30.50 -25.85
CA THR A 189 17.22 29.20 -25.41
C THR A 189 16.29 28.04 -25.75
N SER A 190 15.04 27.98 -25.27
CA SER A 190 14.11 26.84 -25.56
C SER A 190 12.62 27.10 -25.16
N ARG A 191 11.75 26.07 -25.20
CA ARG A 191 10.27 26.03 -24.91
C ARG A 191 9.92 24.90 -23.88
N ILE A 192 8.64 24.66 -23.44
CA ILE A 192 8.26 24.11 -22.06
C ILE A 192 7.17 22.94 -21.94
N ASN A 193 7.30 21.86 -21.04
CA ASN A 193 6.67 20.45 -21.13
C ASN A 193 5.82 19.62 -19.98
N ALA A 194 6.09 18.35 -19.40
CA ALA A 194 5.06 17.39 -18.68
C ALA A 194 5.32 16.18 -17.57
N SER A 195 4.73 14.89 -17.50
CA SER A 195 4.58 13.98 -16.19
C SER A 195 4.29 12.30 -16.13
N ASN A 196 3.84 11.44 -15.07
CA ASN A 196 3.72 9.83 -14.83
C ASN A 196 2.62 8.89 -13.94
N PRO A 197 2.62 7.44 -13.78
CA PRO A 197 1.81 6.38 -12.86
C PRO A 197 2.24 5.08 -11.89
N CYS A 198 2.24 3.65 -12.06
CA CYS A 198 2.55 2.46 -11.00
C CYS A 198 2.61 0.83 -11.20
N PHE A 199 2.61 -0.04 -10.09
CA PHE A 199 2.98 -1.55 -9.85
C PHE A 199 2.76 -2.16 -8.36
N PRO A 200 2.75 -3.49 -7.92
CA PRO A 200 2.15 -4.13 -6.67
C PRO A 200 3.06 -4.83 -5.56
N GLY A 201 2.57 -5.79 -4.69
CA GLY A 201 3.27 -6.23 -3.42
C GLY A 201 3.36 -7.69 -2.84
N ASP A 202 2.48 -8.67 -3.11
CA ASP A 202 2.65 -10.09 -2.64
C ASP A 202 3.40 -10.98 -3.64
N SER A 203 3.45 -10.54 -4.90
CA SER A 203 4.24 -11.10 -5.99
C SER A 203 5.71 -11.33 -5.62
N ARG A 204 6.29 -12.42 -6.13
CA ARG A 204 7.67 -12.86 -5.80
C ARG A 204 8.69 -12.37 -6.83
N VAL A 205 9.71 -11.64 -6.39
CA VAL A 205 10.86 -11.21 -7.17
C VAL A 205 11.92 -12.33 -7.20
N HIS A 206 12.59 -12.54 -8.33
CA HIS A 206 13.75 -13.44 -8.38
C HIS A 206 14.98 -12.73 -7.81
N THR A 207 15.51 -13.24 -6.70
CA THR A 207 16.67 -12.67 -5.99
C THR A 207 17.76 -13.70 -5.79
N THR A 208 18.98 -13.26 -5.46
CA THR A 208 20.08 -14.13 -5.01
C THR A 208 19.73 -14.93 -3.75
N ARG A 209 18.75 -14.50 -2.95
CA ARG A 209 18.23 -15.22 -1.77
C ARG A 209 16.98 -16.06 -2.08
N GLY A 210 16.73 -16.36 -3.35
CA GLY A 210 15.55 -17.11 -3.82
C GLY A 210 14.39 -16.20 -4.22
N LEU A 211 13.17 -16.74 -4.17
CA LEU A 211 11.95 -16.07 -4.63
C LEU A 211 11.25 -15.32 -3.49
N LEU A 212 11.79 -14.15 -3.11
CA LEU A 212 11.22 -13.29 -2.05
C LEU A 212 10.00 -12.52 -2.54
N THR A 213 8.96 -12.37 -1.73
CA THR A 213 7.86 -11.41 -2.01
C THR A 213 8.35 -9.97 -1.98
N PHE A 214 7.65 -9.07 -2.67
CA PHE A 214 7.94 -7.64 -2.61
C PHE A 214 7.90 -7.07 -1.18
N ARG A 215 7.01 -7.59 -0.32
CA ARG A 215 6.94 -7.23 1.10
C ARG A 215 8.19 -7.66 1.89
N GLU A 216 8.65 -8.89 1.70
CA GLU A 216 9.89 -9.40 2.32
C GLU A 216 11.11 -8.61 1.84
N LEU A 217 11.21 -8.37 0.52
CA LEU A 217 12.30 -7.59 -0.10
C LEU A 217 12.31 -6.12 0.34
N TRP A 218 11.13 -5.51 0.54
CA TRP A 218 11.02 -4.15 1.07
C TRP A 218 11.36 -4.05 2.56
N SER A 219 11.02 -5.06 3.37
CA SER A 219 11.41 -5.11 4.78
C SER A 219 12.94 -5.13 4.91
N LEU A 220 13.59 -6.11 4.26
CA LEU A 220 15.05 -6.25 4.24
C LEU A 220 15.75 -4.95 3.75
N ALA A 221 15.27 -4.35 2.66
CA ALA A 221 15.83 -3.10 2.15
C ALA A 221 15.59 -1.88 3.08
N SER A 222 14.53 -1.90 3.91
CA SER A 222 14.25 -0.87 4.91
C SER A 222 15.04 -1.06 6.21
N GLU A 223 15.38 -2.31 6.53
CA GLU A 223 16.30 -2.73 7.59
C GLU A 223 17.78 -2.48 7.21
N GLY A 224 18.05 -2.16 5.93
CA GLY A 224 19.37 -1.80 5.41
C GLY A 224 20.15 -2.96 4.78
N GLU A 225 19.52 -4.13 4.57
CA GLU A 225 20.14 -5.25 3.88
C GLU A 225 20.08 -5.10 2.36
N GLU A 226 21.23 -5.19 1.71
CA GLU A 226 21.32 -5.31 0.25
C GLU A 226 20.98 -6.75 -0.18
N VAL A 227 20.05 -6.86 -1.13
CA VAL A 227 19.63 -8.11 -1.77
C VAL A 227 19.66 -7.89 -3.28
N GLN A 228 20.42 -8.71 -4.01
CA GLN A 228 20.50 -8.58 -5.47
C GLN A 228 19.28 -9.22 -6.15
N VAL A 229 18.83 -8.61 -7.24
CA VAL A 229 17.72 -9.11 -8.07
C VAL A 229 18.23 -9.58 -9.42
N TYR A 230 17.55 -10.57 -10.00
CA TYR A 230 17.86 -11.03 -11.35
C TYR A 230 17.20 -10.14 -12.41
N THR A 231 18.00 -9.74 -13.39
CA THR A 231 17.62 -8.94 -14.57
C THR A 231 17.91 -9.72 -15.85
N HIS A 232 17.02 -9.65 -16.84
CA HIS A 232 17.06 -10.52 -18.02
C HIS A 232 17.74 -9.84 -19.21
N ARG A 233 18.78 -10.48 -19.79
CA ARG A 233 19.66 -9.86 -20.81
C ARG A 233 18.94 -9.54 -22.12
N ALA A 234 17.76 -10.10 -22.38
CA ALA A 234 16.93 -9.71 -23.53
C ALA A 234 16.42 -8.26 -23.48
N THR A 235 16.43 -7.61 -22.30
CA THR A 235 16.09 -6.18 -22.15
C THR A 235 17.32 -5.27 -22.14
N ALA A 236 18.53 -5.84 -22.25
CA ALA A 236 19.77 -5.06 -22.25
C ALA A 236 19.89 -4.18 -23.51
N LYS A 237 20.72 -3.12 -23.42
CA LYS A 237 21.03 -2.23 -24.54
C LYS A 237 21.55 -2.99 -25.78
N GLU A 238 22.28 -4.07 -25.54
CA GLU A 238 22.66 -5.07 -26.54
C GLU A 238 22.00 -6.40 -26.11
N PRO A 239 20.83 -6.76 -26.67
CA PRO A 239 20.05 -7.90 -26.20
C PRO A 239 20.81 -9.22 -26.31
N GLY A 240 20.80 -9.99 -25.22
CA GLY A 240 21.41 -11.32 -25.15
C GLY A 240 20.53 -12.35 -24.46
N GLU A 241 20.97 -13.60 -24.47
CA GLU A 241 20.34 -14.69 -23.72
C GLU A 241 20.87 -14.75 -22.28
N GLY A 242 20.10 -15.30 -21.36
CA GLY A 242 20.49 -15.41 -19.95
C GLY A 242 20.01 -14.26 -19.06
N VAL A 243 20.28 -14.41 -17.77
CA VAL A 243 20.10 -13.40 -16.73
C VAL A 243 21.45 -12.98 -16.15
N VAL A 244 21.47 -11.87 -15.41
CA VAL A 244 22.54 -11.47 -14.49
C VAL A 244 21.92 -10.87 -13.23
N THR A 245 22.69 -10.69 -12.17
CA THR A 245 22.25 -10.00 -10.95
C THR A 245 22.59 -8.51 -10.97
N SER A 246 21.86 -7.73 -10.18
CA SER A 246 22.23 -6.36 -9.80
C SER A 246 21.61 -5.96 -8.46
N THR A 247 22.23 -5.03 -7.73
CA THR A 247 21.61 -4.43 -6.53
C THR A 247 20.57 -3.39 -6.98
N PRO A 248 19.30 -3.47 -6.53
CA PRO A 248 18.33 -2.40 -6.74
C PRO A 248 18.80 -1.09 -6.12
N LEU A 249 18.73 0.01 -6.86
CA LEU A 249 19.14 1.33 -6.34
C LEU A 249 18.10 1.98 -5.42
N VAL A 250 16.92 1.35 -5.28
CA VAL A 250 15.93 1.55 -4.22
C VAL A 250 14.87 0.44 -4.33
N VAL A 251 14.35 -0.04 -3.19
CA VAL A 251 13.10 -0.81 -3.09
C VAL A 251 12.07 0.05 -2.37
N MET A 252 10.84 0.07 -2.87
CA MET A 252 9.88 1.15 -2.63
C MET A 252 8.51 0.58 -2.26
N GLN A 253 7.99 0.86 -1.06
CA GLN A 253 6.55 0.76 -0.82
C GLN A 253 5.90 2.03 -1.38
N ASN A 254 5.22 1.89 -2.51
CA ASN A 254 4.40 2.94 -3.05
C ASN A 254 2.92 2.70 -2.64
N GLY A 255 1.96 3.36 -3.29
CA GLY A 255 0.65 3.75 -2.71
C GLY A 255 -0.35 2.66 -2.36
N VAL A 256 -1.64 2.99 -2.44
CA VAL A 256 -2.66 2.05 -2.89
C VAL A 256 -2.99 2.32 -4.36
N SER A 257 -3.26 1.27 -5.13
CA SER A 257 -3.83 1.30 -6.49
C SER A 257 -4.43 -0.07 -6.79
N SER A 258 -5.31 -0.16 -7.78
CA SER A 258 -5.88 -1.47 -8.16
C SER A 258 -4.86 -2.41 -8.75
N ILE A 259 -5.14 -3.70 -8.62
CA ILE A 259 -4.35 -4.82 -9.07
C ILE A 259 -5.10 -5.56 -10.17
N PHE A 260 -4.36 -5.95 -11.21
CA PHE A 260 -4.77 -6.87 -12.24
C PHE A 260 -4.18 -8.23 -11.92
N ARG A 261 -5.03 -9.26 -11.81
CA ARG A 261 -4.58 -10.64 -11.94
C ARG A 261 -4.65 -11.02 -13.41
N MET A 262 -3.50 -11.34 -13.99
CA MET A 262 -3.40 -11.88 -15.35
C MET A 262 -3.11 -13.37 -15.27
N ARG A 263 -3.80 -14.16 -16.10
CA ARG A 263 -3.55 -15.61 -16.27
C ARG A 263 -3.10 -15.88 -17.69
N PHE A 264 -2.05 -16.68 -17.84
CA PHE A 264 -1.39 -16.96 -19.11
C PHE A 264 -1.67 -18.38 -19.65
N ALA A 265 -1.35 -18.60 -20.93
CA ALA A 265 -1.69 -19.82 -21.67
C ALA A 265 -1.01 -21.09 -21.12
N ASN A 266 0.12 -20.92 -20.43
CA ASN A 266 0.82 -21.97 -19.69
C ASN A 266 0.27 -22.19 -18.26
N GLY A 267 -0.70 -21.42 -17.79
CA GLY A 267 -1.31 -21.56 -16.46
C GLY A 267 -0.71 -20.67 -15.37
N GLN A 268 0.37 -19.94 -15.67
CA GLN A 268 0.96 -18.95 -14.75
C GLN A 268 0.01 -17.78 -14.51
N GLU A 269 0.18 -17.12 -13.37
CA GLU A 269 -0.48 -15.86 -13.03
C GLU A 269 0.54 -14.82 -12.58
N LEU A 270 0.28 -13.56 -12.90
CA LEU A 270 1.00 -12.39 -12.38
C LEU A 270 -0.01 -11.39 -11.81
N ARG A 271 0.34 -10.76 -10.69
CA ARG A 271 -0.36 -9.60 -10.13
C ARG A 271 0.45 -8.34 -10.47
N CYS A 272 -0.20 -7.28 -10.93
CA CYS A 272 0.43 -5.98 -11.25
C CYS A 272 -0.61 -4.86 -11.24
N THR A 273 -0.26 -3.58 -11.04
CA THR A 273 -1.25 -2.53 -11.38
C THR A 273 -1.49 -2.52 -12.90
N PRO A 274 -2.64 -2.03 -13.39
CA PRO A 274 -3.04 -2.21 -14.78
C PRO A 274 -2.00 -1.71 -15.78
N ASN A 275 -1.33 -0.65 -15.36
CA ASN A 275 -0.56 0.23 -16.17
C ASN A 275 0.96 -0.12 -16.15
N HIS A 276 1.33 -1.24 -15.51
CA HIS A 276 2.71 -1.73 -15.52
C HIS A 276 3.08 -2.53 -16.77
N ARG A 277 4.24 -2.24 -17.35
CA ARG A 277 4.77 -2.92 -18.55
C ARG A 277 5.51 -4.22 -18.22
N LEU A 278 5.14 -5.27 -18.94
CA LEU A 278 5.83 -6.55 -19.05
C LEU A 278 6.62 -6.59 -20.36
N TRP A 279 7.76 -7.29 -20.40
CA TRP A 279 8.49 -7.51 -21.65
C TRP A 279 7.87 -8.63 -22.50
N THR A 280 7.70 -8.37 -23.78
CA THR A 280 7.20 -9.33 -24.78
C THR A 280 8.24 -9.54 -25.88
N VAL A 281 8.38 -10.78 -26.34
CA VAL A 281 9.35 -11.17 -27.39
C VAL A 281 8.98 -10.57 -28.76
N ASN A 282 7.70 -10.26 -28.99
CA ASN A 282 7.20 -9.73 -30.26
C ASN A 282 6.87 -8.22 -30.27
N ARG A 283 6.74 -7.55 -29.12
CA ARG A 283 6.40 -6.11 -29.04
C ARG A 283 7.26 -5.28 -28.07
N GLY A 284 8.21 -5.88 -27.36
CA GLY A 284 8.97 -5.21 -26.30
C GLY A 284 8.09 -4.94 -25.07
N TYR A 285 8.28 -3.82 -24.38
CA TYR A 285 7.47 -3.48 -23.19
C TYR A 285 6.01 -3.15 -23.53
N VAL A 286 5.06 -3.91 -22.97
CA VAL A 286 3.60 -3.75 -23.13
C VAL A 286 2.93 -3.75 -21.75
N GLU A 287 2.01 -2.81 -21.48
CA GLU A 287 1.26 -2.76 -20.21
C GLU A 287 0.40 -4.01 -19.99
N ALA A 288 0.18 -4.39 -18.73
CA ALA A 288 -0.82 -5.40 -18.35
C ALA A 288 -2.24 -5.08 -18.89
N ALA A 289 -2.62 -3.80 -18.94
CA ALA A 289 -3.85 -3.30 -19.54
C ALA A 289 -3.88 -3.40 -21.08
N GLN A 290 -2.71 -3.46 -21.73
CA GLN A 290 -2.57 -3.53 -23.19
C GLN A 290 -2.06 -4.89 -23.71
N LEU A 291 -1.82 -5.85 -22.81
CA LEU A 291 -1.53 -7.23 -23.17
C LEU A 291 -2.76 -7.91 -23.76
N THR A 292 -2.53 -8.57 -24.88
CA THR A 292 -3.52 -9.30 -25.69
C THR A 292 -3.19 -10.80 -25.71
N ARG A 293 -4.04 -11.59 -26.36
CA ARG A 293 -3.77 -13.04 -26.56
C ARG A 293 -2.68 -13.32 -27.60
N ASP A 294 -2.24 -12.30 -28.34
CA ASP A 294 -1.18 -12.40 -29.35
C ASP A 294 0.19 -11.93 -28.82
N ASP A 295 0.22 -11.29 -27.64
CA ASP A 295 1.46 -10.86 -26.98
C ASP A 295 2.21 -12.03 -26.37
N GLN A 296 3.45 -12.22 -26.82
CA GLN A 296 4.34 -13.27 -26.35
C GLN A 296 5.18 -12.75 -25.18
N VAL A 297 4.55 -12.67 -24.00
CA VAL A 297 5.18 -12.30 -22.73
C VAL A 297 6.38 -13.20 -22.46
N LEU A 298 7.56 -12.61 -22.32
CA LEU A 298 8.80 -13.32 -22.03
C LEU A 298 8.74 -13.88 -20.61
N LEU A 299 8.96 -15.19 -20.51
CA LEU A 299 9.15 -15.87 -19.23
C LEU A 299 10.64 -15.86 -18.86
N ASN A 300 10.93 -16.05 -17.58
CA ASN A 300 12.27 -16.48 -17.20
C ASN A 300 12.54 -17.87 -17.76
N ASP A 301 13.56 -17.98 -18.59
CA ASP A 301 14.00 -19.21 -19.26
C ASP A 301 15.44 -19.59 -18.95
N SER A 302 16.01 -18.92 -17.95
CA SER A 302 17.41 -18.98 -17.58
C SER A 302 17.50 -19.17 -16.06
N PRO A 303 18.41 -20.01 -15.53
CA PRO A 303 18.49 -20.23 -14.08
C PRO A 303 18.73 -18.95 -13.29
N THR A 304 18.00 -18.78 -12.18
CA THR A 304 18.17 -17.72 -11.18
C THR A 304 18.47 -18.39 -9.83
N PRO A 305 19.70 -18.89 -9.62
CA PRO A 305 20.04 -19.68 -8.44
C PRO A 305 19.96 -18.85 -7.14
N ALA A 306 19.63 -19.52 -6.04
CA ALA A 306 19.50 -18.93 -4.72
C ALA A 306 20.86 -18.95 -3.97
N GLU A 307 21.90 -18.37 -4.59
CA GLU A 307 23.31 -18.45 -4.13
C GLU A 307 23.57 -17.82 -2.75
N GLU A 308 22.78 -16.81 -2.37
CA GLU A 308 22.85 -16.12 -1.07
C GLU A 308 21.78 -16.62 -0.08
N ALA A 309 21.01 -17.67 -0.41
CA ALA A 309 19.95 -18.17 0.46
C ALA A 309 20.47 -18.83 1.75
N SER A 310 19.72 -18.65 2.84
CA SER A 310 20.12 -19.20 4.13
C SER A 310 19.91 -20.72 4.17
N TRP A 311 20.99 -21.43 4.53
CA TRP A 311 20.92 -22.85 4.86
C TRP A 311 20.33 -23.12 6.25
N ALA A 312 20.06 -22.10 7.07
CA ALA A 312 19.33 -22.27 8.33
C ALA A 312 17.82 -22.42 8.08
N LEU A 313 17.15 -23.21 8.90
CA LEU A 313 15.68 -23.27 8.87
C LEU A 313 15.10 -21.98 9.48
N PRO A 314 13.94 -21.49 9.00
CA PRO A 314 13.33 -20.25 9.49
C PRO A 314 12.81 -20.34 10.92
N VAL A 315 12.76 -21.54 11.52
CA VAL A 315 12.35 -21.74 12.91
C VAL A 315 13.15 -22.88 13.55
N LYS A 316 13.61 -22.67 14.78
CA LYS A 316 14.30 -23.66 15.61
C LYS A 316 13.32 -24.34 16.58
N ILE A 317 13.39 -25.66 16.71
CA ILE A 317 12.61 -26.44 17.67
C ILE A 317 13.56 -27.11 18.67
N GLU A 318 13.59 -26.61 19.90
CA GLU A 318 14.45 -27.11 20.99
C GLU A 318 13.90 -28.39 21.66
N ALA A 319 12.74 -28.87 21.22
CA ALA A 319 12.14 -30.10 21.69
C ALA A 319 12.61 -31.31 20.86
N LEU A 320 12.94 -32.41 21.53
CA LEU A 320 13.38 -33.65 20.86
C LEU A 320 12.23 -34.32 20.10
N ALA A 321 12.54 -34.85 18.91
CA ALA A 321 11.69 -35.78 18.19
C ALA A 321 11.67 -37.13 18.92
N LYS A 322 10.53 -37.44 19.55
CA LYS A 322 10.28 -38.73 20.22
C LYS A 322 9.76 -39.74 19.21
N SER A 323 10.49 -40.81 18.97
CA SER A 323 10.21 -41.82 17.93
C SER A 323 10.22 -43.24 18.49
N PHE A 324 9.58 -44.16 17.77
CA PHE A 324 9.45 -45.57 18.15
C PHE A 324 10.08 -46.44 17.06
N GLY A 325 11.14 -47.15 17.40
CA GLY A 325 11.85 -48.05 16.50
C GLY A 325 11.19 -49.43 16.38
N HIS A 326 11.65 -50.21 15.40
CA HIS A 326 11.22 -51.59 15.20
C HIS A 326 11.52 -52.43 16.45
N GLY A 327 10.52 -53.12 17.00
CA GLY A 327 10.61 -53.82 18.29
C GLY A 327 10.20 -53.02 19.54
N GLY A 328 9.83 -51.75 19.40
CA GLY A 328 9.26 -50.93 20.48
C GLY A 328 10.25 -50.09 21.28
N THR A 329 11.54 -50.10 20.90
CA THR A 329 12.56 -49.20 21.44
C THR A 329 12.16 -47.74 21.24
N LEU A 330 12.37 -46.91 22.25
CA LEU A 330 12.03 -45.48 22.21
C LEU A 330 13.29 -44.65 21.98
N THR A 331 13.32 -43.89 20.88
CA THR A 331 14.43 -43.00 20.52
C THR A 331 14.03 -41.54 20.78
N TYR A 332 15.02 -40.69 21.07
CA TYR A 332 14.90 -39.25 21.09
C TYR A 332 15.99 -38.66 20.20
N GLN A 333 15.61 -37.80 19.24
CA GLN A 333 16.50 -37.22 18.25
C GLN A 333 16.35 -35.69 18.25
N GLU A 334 17.44 -34.94 18.09
CA GLU A 334 17.35 -33.50 17.82
C GLU A 334 16.91 -33.27 16.37
N LEU A 335 15.97 -32.36 16.16
CA LEU A 335 15.57 -31.95 14.81
C LEU A 335 16.65 -31.08 14.19
N PRO A 336 16.85 -31.11 12.86
CA PRO A 336 17.88 -30.30 12.23
C PRO A 336 17.57 -28.81 12.34
N GLU A 337 18.62 -28.00 12.50
CA GLU A 337 18.52 -26.53 12.48
C GLU A 337 18.76 -25.95 11.07
N ARG A 338 19.07 -26.82 10.09
CA ARG A 338 19.47 -26.45 8.73
C ARG A 338 18.75 -27.28 7.68
N TRP A 339 18.60 -26.73 6.49
CA TRP A 339 18.15 -27.47 5.32
C TRP A 339 19.15 -28.54 4.89
N SER A 340 18.63 -29.60 4.27
CA SER A 340 19.38 -30.60 3.51
C SER A 340 18.55 -31.03 2.31
N GLU A 341 19.20 -31.60 1.28
CA GLU A 341 18.50 -32.16 0.12
C GLU A 341 17.51 -33.25 0.55
N GLY A 342 17.90 -34.17 1.44
CA GLY A 342 17.02 -35.21 1.97
C GLY A 342 15.79 -34.67 2.71
N LEU A 343 15.92 -33.55 3.45
CA LEU A 343 14.77 -32.86 4.05
C LEU A 343 13.87 -32.22 2.97
N GLY A 344 14.47 -31.64 1.92
CA GLY A 344 13.74 -31.12 0.76
C GLY A 344 12.93 -32.22 0.07
N GLU A 345 13.56 -33.35 -0.26
CA GLU A 345 12.92 -34.50 -0.92
C GLU A 345 11.82 -35.13 -0.07
N LEU A 346 12.05 -35.35 1.23
CA LEU A 346 11.02 -35.81 2.16
C LEU A 346 9.85 -34.82 2.29
N MET A 347 10.11 -33.51 2.20
CA MET A 347 9.06 -32.48 2.15
C MET A 347 8.28 -32.54 0.83
N GLY A 348 8.96 -32.75 -0.30
CA GLY A 348 8.35 -32.93 -1.62
C GLY A 348 7.40 -34.13 -1.65
N HIS A 349 7.88 -35.30 -1.21
CA HIS A 349 7.08 -36.51 -1.12
C HIS A 349 5.94 -36.38 -0.08
N LEU A 350 6.15 -35.62 1.00
CA LEU A 350 5.09 -35.32 1.98
C LEU A 350 3.96 -34.46 1.37
N VAL A 351 4.32 -33.51 0.50
CA VAL A 351 3.35 -32.68 -0.23
C VAL A 351 2.68 -33.46 -1.35
N GLY A 352 3.33 -34.44 -1.98
CA GLY A 352 2.73 -35.33 -2.97
C GLY A 352 1.83 -36.42 -2.35
N ASP A 353 2.32 -37.66 -2.29
CA ASP A 353 1.61 -38.82 -1.74
C ASP A 353 1.42 -38.79 -0.20
N GLY A 354 2.07 -37.86 0.49
CA GLY A 354 1.98 -37.72 1.95
C GLY A 354 0.78 -36.95 2.49
N TRP A 355 0.65 -37.00 3.83
CA TRP A 355 -0.43 -36.40 4.61
C TRP A 355 -0.01 -36.09 6.05
N ILE A 356 -0.66 -35.08 6.67
CA ILE A 356 -0.46 -34.71 8.08
C ILE A 356 -1.82 -34.70 8.79
N THR A 357 -1.91 -35.38 9.93
CA THR A 357 -3.09 -35.34 10.83
C THR A 357 -2.71 -34.81 12.22
N ASP A 358 -3.70 -34.51 13.07
CA ASP A 358 -3.49 -34.15 14.47
C ASP A 358 -3.03 -35.32 15.38
N VAL A 359 -2.70 -36.48 14.79
CA VAL A 359 -2.11 -37.63 15.50
C VAL A 359 -0.74 -38.03 14.93
N GLN A 360 -0.57 -38.03 13.61
CA GLN A 360 0.67 -38.48 12.96
C GLN A 360 0.86 -37.86 11.57
N THR A 361 2.13 -37.74 11.16
CA THR A 361 2.56 -37.45 9.78
C THR A 361 2.78 -38.79 9.05
N GLY A 362 2.45 -38.86 7.76
CA GLY A 362 2.61 -40.06 6.95
C GLY A 362 3.05 -39.79 5.53
N TRP A 363 3.95 -40.64 5.03
CA TRP A 363 4.36 -40.75 3.63
C TRP A 363 3.80 -42.07 3.07
N VAL A 364 3.34 -42.08 1.82
CA VAL A 364 2.75 -43.26 1.17
C VAL A 364 3.60 -43.65 -0.05
N TYR A 365 3.71 -44.96 -0.30
CA TYR A 365 4.52 -45.55 -1.37
C TYR A 365 3.71 -46.63 -2.09
N GLY A 366 3.71 -46.58 -3.42
CA GLY A 366 3.06 -47.55 -4.28
C GLY A 366 3.91 -48.77 -4.58
N GLY A 367 3.28 -49.78 -5.20
CA GLY A 367 3.96 -51.04 -5.57
C GLY A 367 5.09 -50.88 -6.59
N ASP A 368 5.23 -49.71 -7.22
CA ASP A 368 6.40 -49.38 -8.03
C ASP A 368 7.53 -48.81 -7.17
N ASP A 369 7.26 -47.79 -6.34
CA ASP A 369 8.26 -47.08 -5.52
C ASP A 369 8.93 -48.01 -4.49
N ILE A 370 8.23 -49.06 -4.07
CA ILE A 370 8.74 -50.15 -3.23
C ILE A 370 9.75 -51.02 -4.01
N ARG A 371 9.50 -51.30 -5.30
CA ARG A 371 10.40 -52.08 -6.17
C ARG A 371 11.58 -51.25 -6.66
N ASP A 372 11.37 -49.94 -6.83
CA ASP A 372 12.37 -48.95 -7.20
C ASP A 372 13.28 -48.53 -6.01
N GLY A 373 13.03 -49.04 -4.80
CA GLY A 373 13.86 -48.83 -3.60
C GLY A 373 13.62 -47.50 -2.86
N LEU A 374 12.70 -46.65 -3.32
CA LEU A 374 12.44 -45.32 -2.75
C LEU A 374 11.94 -45.41 -1.30
N LEU A 375 11.08 -46.39 -1.01
CA LEU A 375 10.55 -46.63 0.33
C LEU A 375 11.68 -46.82 1.36
N ASP A 376 12.64 -47.69 1.05
CA ASP A 376 13.72 -48.06 1.98
C ASP A 376 14.74 -46.90 2.11
N SER A 377 14.95 -46.12 1.05
CA SER A 377 15.73 -44.87 1.07
C SER A 377 15.10 -43.81 1.99
N HIS A 378 13.80 -43.53 1.83
CA HIS A 378 13.09 -42.58 2.67
C HIS A 378 12.91 -43.09 4.11
N GLU A 379 12.82 -44.40 4.35
CA GLU A 379 12.85 -44.99 5.69
C GLU A 379 14.20 -44.76 6.38
N GLY A 380 15.30 -44.82 5.63
CA GLY A 380 16.64 -44.41 6.08
C GLY A 380 16.71 -42.91 6.43
N LEU A 381 16.37 -42.03 5.49
CA LEU A 381 16.41 -40.57 5.68
C LEU A 381 15.53 -40.11 6.85
N LEU A 382 14.32 -40.68 7.00
CA LEU A 382 13.46 -40.37 8.16
C LEU A 382 14.04 -40.93 9.46
N SER A 383 14.67 -42.11 9.45
CA SER A 383 15.30 -42.66 10.65
C SER A 383 16.49 -41.82 11.12
N GLU A 384 17.25 -41.22 10.21
CA GLU A 384 18.29 -40.23 10.52
C GLU A 384 17.69 -38.90 11.02
N LEU A 385 16.71 -38.36 10.31
CA LEU A 385 16.09 -37.06 10.59
C LEU A 385 15.34 -37.00 11.93
N ILE A 386 14.69 -38.11 12.33
CA ILE A 386 13.78 -38.14 13.50
C ILE A 386 14.00 -39.33 14.44
N GLY A 387 15.06 -40.13 14.26
CA GLY A 387 15.44 -41.23 15.16
C GLY A 387 14.60 -42.52 15.06
N GLY A 388 13.58 -42.55 14.20
CA GLY A 388 12.76 -43.75 13.97
C GLY A 388 11.38 -43.47 13.39
N ILE A 389 10.91 -44.39 12.56
CA ILE A 389 9.67 -44.29 11.77
C ILE A 389 8.94 -45.64 11.79
N SER A 390 7.61 -45.67 11.72
CA SER A 390 6.85 -46.93 11.66
C SER A 390 6.34 -47.24 10.25
N ARG A 391 6.89 -48.28 9.62
CA ARG A 391 6.40 -48.90 8.37
C ARG A 391 5.08 -49.65 8.62
N GLN A 392 4.07 -49.42 7.79
CA GLN A 392 2.79 -50.12 7.82
C GLN A 392 2.33 -50.48 6.40
N GLU A 393 2.08 -51.77 6.16
CA GLU A 393 1.45 -52.26 4.92
C GLU A 393 -0.07 -52.06 4.95
N MET A 394 -0.66 -51.78 3.80
CA MET A 394 -2.09 -51.49 3.62
C MET A 394 -2.76 -52.52 2.70
N LYS A 395 -4.04 -52.81 2.92
CA LYS A 395 -4.80 -53.84 2.18
C LYS A 395 -4.89 -53.65 0.66
N ASN A 396 -4.59 -52.45 0.16
CA ASN A 396 -4.55 -52.08 -1.25
C ASN A 396 -3.13 -52.22 -1.87
N GLY A 397 -2.15 -52.76 -1.14
CA GLY A 397 -0.78 -52.96 -1.62
C GLY A 397 0.14 -51.74 -1.55
N THR A 398 -0.30 -50.63 -0.94
CA THR A 398 0.60 -49.52 -0.61
C THR A 398 1.25 -49.72 0.76
N VAL A 399 2.42 -49.12 0.95
CA VAL A 399 3.12 -49.09 2.25
C VAL A 399 3.19 -47.64 2.73
N GLN A 400 3.13 -47.44 4.05
CA GLN A 400 3.16 -46.13 4.66
C GLN A 400 4.24 -46.04 5.73
N LEU A 401 5.08 -45.02 5.63
CA LEU A 401 5.99 -44.61 6.70
C LEU A 401 5.28 -43.56 7.56
N ARG A 402 5.19 -43.76 8.87
CA ARG A 402 4.42 -42.88 9.77
C ARG A 402 5.22 -42.42 10.98
N ALA A 403 5.20 -41.12 11.24
CA ALA A 403 5.78 -40.46 12.41
C ALA A 403 4.67 -39.99 13.36
N ARG A 404 4.56 -40.62 14.54
CA ARG A 404 3.55 -40.28 15.57
C ARG A 404 4.03 -39.21 16.57
N SER A 405 5.10 -38.50 16.24
CA SER A 405 5.72 -37.52 17.13
C SER A 405 5.08 -36.15 16.93
N GLU A 406 4.57 -35.55 18.01
CA GLU A 406 4.04 -34.18 17.98
C GLU A 406 5.13 -33.18 17.58
N THR A 407 6.37 -33.38 18.03
CA THR A 407 7.52 -32.57 17.63
C THR A 407 7.72 -32.55 16.11
N VAL A 408 7.73 -33.74 15.48
CA VAL A 408 7.93 -33.90 14.02
C VAL A 408 6.76 -33.31 13.24
N ARG A 409 5.53 -33.51 13.72
CA ARG A 409 4.34 -32.87 13.11
C ARG A 409 4.45 -31.35 13.16
N THR A 410 4.84 -30.79 14.30
CA THR A 410 5.01 -29.33 14.47
C THR A 410 6.12 -28.81 13.58
N PHE A 411 7.25 -29.52 13.46
CA PHE A 411 8.35 -29.21 12.55
C PHE A 411 7.90 -29.09 11.09
N PHE A 412 7.26 -30.12 10.53
CA PHE A 412 6.77 -30.06 9.15
C PHE A 412 5.69 -28.97 8.96
N ARG A 413 4.79 -28.75 9.95
CA ARG A 413 3.82 -27.64 9.92
C ARG A 413 4.49 -26.25 9.96
N TRP A 414 5.55 -26.06 10.74
CA TRP A 414 6.30 -24.80 10.85
C TRP A 414 7.13 -24.48 9.60
N LEU A 415 7.61 -25.52 8.90
CA LEU A 415 8.16 -25.38 7.54
C LEU A 415 7.06 -25.17 6.48
N GLY A 416 5.78 -25.06 6.86
CA GLY A 416 4.65 -24.70 6.00
C GLY A 416 3.88 -25.87 5.38
N ALA A 417 4.12 -27.12 5.79
CA ALA A 417 3.38 -28.27 5.26
C ALA A 417 1.92 -28.30 5.78
N SER A 418 0.97 -28.20 4.84
CA SER A 418 -0.46 -28.08 5.13
C SER A 418 -1.11 -29.39 5.62
N THR A 419 -2.06 -29.29 6.55
CA THR A 419 -3.02 -30.36 6.89
C THR A 419 -4.23 -30.42 5.95
N GLY A 420 -4.31 -29.49 4.98
CA GLY A 420 -5.43 -29.38 4.05
C GLY A 420 -5.61 -30.61 3.16
N HIS A 421 -6.81 -30.75 2.62
CA HIS A 421 -7.16 -31.75 1.63
C HIS A 421 -6.41 -31.53 0.31
N ALA A 422 -6.42 -32.53 -0.57
CA ALA A 422 -5.61 -32.55 -1.80
C ALA A 422 -5.81 -31.34 -2.76
N HIS A 423 -6.92 -30.60 -2.63
CA HIS A 423 -7.21 -29.39 -3.41
C HIS A 423 -6.73 -28.08 -2.76
N GLU A 424 -6.32 -28.13 -1.48
CA GLU A 424 -5.84 -27.01 -0.67
C GLU A 424 -4.31 -27.02 -0.53
N LYS A 425 -3.64 -28.12 -0.89
CA LYS A 425 -2.18 -28.28 -0.87
C LYS A 425 -1.47 -27.14 -1.60
N ARG A 426 -0.30 -26.71 -1.09
CA ARG A 426 0.56 -25.65 -1.63
C ARG A 426 2.03 -26.06 -1.53
N VAL A 427 2.93 -25.34 -2.21
CA VAL A 427 4.36 -25.40 -1.86
C VAL A 427 4.54 -24.72 -0.49
N PRO A 428 5.26 -25.33 0.46
CA PRO A 428 5.52 -24.72 1.76
C PRO A 428 6.33 -23.42 1.60
N SER A 429 5.91 -22.34 2.27
CA SER A 429 6.43 -20.98 2.02
C SER A 429 7.96 -20.86 2.16
N SER A 430 8.55 -21.60 3.11
CA SER A 430 9.99 -21.58 3.35
C SER A 430 10.84 -22.21 2.24
N VAL A 431 10.24 -22.99 1.33
CA VAL A 431 10.96 -23.59 0.20
C VAL A 431 11.35 -22.53 -0.83
N PHE A 432 10.54 -21.46 -1.00
CA PHE A 432 10.81 -20.39 -1.95
C PHE A 432 12.10 -19.59 -1.65
N GLY A 433 12.49 -19.51 -0.37
CA GLY A 433 13.73 -18.89 0.09
C GLY A 433 14.80 -19.90 0.53
N ALA A 434 14.63 -21.19 0.22
CA ALA A 434 15.63 -22.22 0.50
C ALA A 434 16.74 -22.25 -0.59
N PRO A 435 17.93 -22.80 -0.30
CA PRO A 435 18.99 -23.00 -1.29
C PRO A 435 18.53 -23.78 -2.53
N THR A 436 19.21 -23.55 -3.67
CA THR A 436 18.87 -24.10 -4.99
C THR A 436 18.75 -25.63 -4.98
N GLU A 437 19.66 -26.29 -4.29
CA GLU A 437 19.75 -27.74 -4.13
C GLU A 437 18.53 -28.30 -3.39
N VAL A 438 18.07 -27.56 -2.37
CA VAL A 438 16.92 -27.91 -1.52
C VAL A 438 15.61 -27.70 -2.28
N GLN A 439 15.52 -26.65 -3.11
CA GLN A 439 14.41 -26.45 -4.05
C GLN A 439 14.35 -27.58 -5.09
N ALA A 440 15.51 -27.98 -5.64
CA ALA A 440 15.60 -29.07 -6.60
C ALA A 440 15.20 -30.41 -5.97
N ALA A 441 15.66 -30.70 -4.75
CA ALA A 441 15.28 -31.91 -4.02
C ALA A 441 13.78 -31.94 -3.65
N PHE A 442 13.20 -30.81 -3.25
CA PHE A 442 11.74 -30.70 -3.05
C PHE A 442 10.95 -31.02 -4.32
N LEU A 443 11.37 -30.48 -5.47
CA LEU A 443 10.75 -30.83 -6.76
C LEU A 443 10.98 -32.32 -7.11
N ARG A 444 12.18 -32.85 -6.90
CA ARG A 444 12.53 -34.26 -7.13
C ARG A 444 11.65 -35.21 -6.32
N GLY A 445 11.38 -34.92 -5.05
CA GLY A 445 10.47 -35.70 -4.21
C GLY A 445 8.99 -35.56 -4.60
N LEU A 446 8.54 -34.37 -4.99
CA LEU A 446 7.16 -34.13 -5.40
C LEU A 446 6.82 -34.78 -6.75
N PHE A 447 7.71 -34.67 -7.75
CA PHE A 447 7.61 -35.44 -9.00
C PHE A 447 7.93 -36.94 -8.77
N GLY A 448 8.71 -37.27 -7.74
CA GLY A 448 8.98 -38.62 -7.28
C GLY A 448 7.71 -39.36 -6.85
N ALA A 449 6.79 -38.67 -6.17
CA ALA A 449 5.43 -39.10 -5.85
C ALA A 449 4.47 -38.96 -7.07
N ASP A 450 3.70 -37.87 -7.13
CA ASP A 450 2.61 -37.59 -8.09
C ASP A 450 3.04 -37.41 -9.56
N GLY A 451 4.36 -37.40 -9.84
CA GLY A 451 4.90 -37.14 -11.17
C GLY A 451 5.05 -38.38 -12.06
N CYS A 452 5.05 -38.18 -13.38
CA CYS A 452 5.14 -39.25 -14.37
C CYS A 452 6.06 -38.89 -15.56
N VAL A 453 6.50 -39.91 -16.30
CA VAL A 453 7.12 -39.78 -17.62
C VAL A 453 6.17 -40.43 -18.64
N ALA A 454 5.74 -39.68 -19.64
CA ALA A 454 4.64 -40.08 -20.52
C ALA A 454 4.99 -39.94 -22.01
N ARG A 455 4.60 -40.97 -22.79
CA ARG A 455 4.69 -41.03 -24.25
C ARG A 455 3.33 -41.50 -24.79
N VAL A 456 2.59 -40.59 -25.42
CA VAL A 456 1.27 -40.84 -26.01
C VAL A 456 1.38 -40.76 -27.52
N GLU A 457 1.04 -41.83 -28.23
CA GLU A 457 1.22 -41.93 -29.70
C GLU A 457 -0.11 -41.84 -30.50
N SER A 458 -1.25 -41.82 -29.83
CA SER A 458 -2.57 -41.67 -30.45
C SER A 458 -2.85 -40.21 -30.87
N GLY A 459 -2.66 -39.92 -32.17
CA GLY A 459 -2.90 -38.61 -32.76
C GLY A 459 -1.62 -37.79 -32.93
N LYS A 460 -1.57 -36.55 -32.42
CA LYS A 460 -0.31 -35.81 -32.33
C LYS A 460 0.51 -36.37 -31.18
N ALA A 461 1.60 -37.08 -31.49
CA ALA A 461 2.45 -37.71 -30.49
C ALA A 461 2.93 -36.69 -29.43
N SER A 462 2.68 -36.99 -28.16
CA SER A 462 2.97 -36.12 -27.03
C SER A 462 3.90 -36.81 -26.05
N ARG A 463 4.97 -36.12 -25.67
CA ARG A 463 6.06 -36.62 -24.82
C ARG A 463 6.33 -35.58 -23.73
N TYR A 464 6.21 -35.97 -22.46
CA TYR A 464 6.29 -35.02 -21.34
C TYR A 464 6.68 -35.69 -20.03
N VAL A 465 7.25 -34.88 -19.13
CA VAL A 465 7.22 -35.13 -17.68
C VAL A 465 5.97 -34.44 -17.13
N GLY A 466 5.14 -35.16 -16.40
CA GLY A 466 3.88 -34.67 -15.84
C GLY A 466 3.90 -34.60 -14.31
N LEU A 467 3.02 -33.78 -13.74
CA LEU A 467 2.67 -33.74 -12.32
C LEU A 467 1.16 -33.49 -12.20
N GLY A 468 0.42 -34.53 -11.79
CA GLY A 468 -1.01 -34.43 -11.55
C GLY A 468 -1.30 -33.82 -10.18
N SER A 469 -2.35 -33.01 -10.05
CA SER A 469 -2.84 -32.59 -8.73
C SER A 469 -4.32 -32.23 -8.72
N ARG A 470 -4.89 -32.18 -7.50
CA ARG A 470 -6.21 -31.59 -7.24
C ARG A 470 -6.12 -30.11 -6.87
N SER A 471 -4.94 -29.61 -6.51
CA SER A 471 -4.69 -28.19 -6.23
C SER A 471 -4.04 -27.51 -7.44
N GLU A 472 -4.78 -26.62 -8.10
CA GLU A 472 -4.18 -25.73 -9.12
C GLU A 472 -3.11 -24.82 -8.49
N ALA A 473 -3.33 -24.41 -7.23
CA ALA A 473 -2.44 -23.52 -6.51
C ALA A 473 -1.08 -24.20 -6.18
N LEU A 474 -1.07 -25.50 -5.87
CA LEU A 474 0.17 -26.28 -5.78
C LEU A 474 0.93 -26.26 -7.12
N LEU A 475 0.24 -26.51 -8.24
CA LEU A 475 0.89 -26.57 -9.55
C LEU A 475 1.43 -25.21 -9.99
N LYS A 476 0.74 -24.10 -9.68
CA LYS A 476 1.24 -22.73 -9.90
C LYS A 476 2.48 -22.42 -9.06
N ASP A 477 2.49 -22.84 -7.80
CA ASP A 477 3.62 -22.65 -6.90
C ASP A 477 4.82 -23.53 -7.29
N VAL A 478 4.59 -24.75 -7.78
CA VAL A 478 5.62 -25.59 -8.43
C VAL A 478 6.13 -24.95 -9.72
N GLN A 479 5.25 -24.37 -10.53
CA GLN A 479 5.59 -23.66 -11.76
C GLN A 479 6.45 -22.40 -11.51
N ARG A 480 6.25 -21.72 -10.37
CA ARG A 480 7.14 -20.65 -9.88
C ARG A 480 8.54 -21.17 -9.52
N LEU A 481 8.64 -22.28 -8.78
CA LEU A 481 9.95 -22.89 -8.48
C LEU A 481 10.66 -23.35 -9.76
N LEU A 482 9.95 -24.00 -10.69
CA LEU A 482 10.50 -24.46 -11.97
C LEU A 482 11.07 -23.29 -12.81
N ASN A 483 10.44 -22.10 -12.78
CA ASN A 483 10.98 -20.90 -13.41
C ASN A 483 12.38 -20.52 -12.88
N ALA A 484 12.70 -20.79 -11.61
CA ALA A 484 14.02 -20.48 -11.04
C ALA A 484 15.14 -21.37 -11.59
N PHE A 485 14.79 -22.55 -12.14
CA PHE A 485 15.69 -23.43 -12.89
C PHE A 485 15.68 -23.15 -14.41
N GLY A 486 14.93 -22.14 -14.87
CA GLY A 486 14.67 -21.90 -16.30
C GLY A 486 13.74 -22.94 -16.96
N VAL A 487 13.11 -23.83 -16.17
CA VAL A 487 12.24 -24.91 -16.66
C VAL A 487 10.82 -24.37 -16.84
N ARG A 488 10.37 -24.21 -18.09
CA ARG A 488 9.02 -23.74 -18.40
C ARG A 488 8.07 -24.93 -18.50
N SER A 489 7.03 -24.92 -17.66
CA SER A 489 5.98 -25.94 -17.66
C SER A 489 4.63 -25.35 -18.08
N ARG A 490 3.64 -26.22 -18.37
CA ARG A 490 2.27 -25.84 -18.71
C ARG A 490 1.24 -26.63 -17.92
N ILE A 491 0.35 -25.94 -17.22
CA ILE A 491 -0.80 -26.52 -16.52
C ILE A 491 -1.96 -26.72 -17.50
N TYR A 492 -2.59 -27.90 -17.44
CA TYR A 492 -3.80 -28.27 -18.16
C TYR A 492 -4.91 -28.63 -17.16
N ALA A 493 -6.15 -28.22 -17.43
CA ALA A 493 -7.31 -28.71 -16.69
C ALA A 493 -7.77 -30.05 -17.27
N MET A 494 -7.91 -31.06 -16.41
CA MET A 494 -8.47 -32.37 -16.76
C MET A 494 -9.99 -32.35 -16.59
N THR A 495 -10.70 -32.28 -17.73
CA THR A 495 -12.12 -32.67 -17.81
C THR A 495 -12.22 -34.18 -17.59
N GLY A 496 -13.06 -34.62 -16.65
CA GLY A 496 -13.23 -36.04 -16.36
C GLY A 496 -13.78 -36.81 -17.56
N SER A 497 -13.18 -37.97 -17.87
CA SER A 497 -13.81 -38.97 -18.71
C SER A 497 -14.94 -39.65 -17.93
N ASP A 498 -16.08 -39.84 -18.58
CA ASP A 498 -17.37 -40.17 -17.94
C ASP A 498 -17.51 -41.66 -17.54
N SER A 499 -16.40 -42.33 -17.21
CA SER A 499 -16.30 -43.80 -17.32
C SER A 499 -15.59 -44.55 -16.20
N GLN A 500 -15.08 -43.90 -15.14
CA GLN A 500 -14.63 -44.61 -13.93
C GLN A 500 -15.20 -44.01 -12.64
N LYS A 501 -16.06 -44.80 -11.99
CA LYS A 501 -16.46 -44.64 -10.58
C LYS A 501 -15.63 -45.61 -9.75
N PHE A 502 -14.93 -45.11 -8.74
CA PHE A 502 -14.26 -45.96 -7.75
C PHE A 502 -15.20 -46.15 -6.57
N SER A 503 -15.72 -47.37 -6.36
CA SER A 503 -16.42 -47.71 -5.11
C SER A 503 -15.56 -48.58 -4.21
N TYR A 504 -15.69 -48.36 -2.90
CA TYR A 504 -15.19 -49.29 -1.89
C TYR A 504 -16.17 -49.39 -0.73
N THR A 505 -16.22 -50.56 -0.09
CA THR A 505 -17.04 -50.80 1.09
C THR A 505 -16.25 -50.44 2.35
N ARG A 506 -16.83 -49.61 3.22
CA ARG A 506 -16.29 -49.32 4.56
C ARG A 506 -16.44 -50.53 5.49
N SER A 507 -15.75 -50.49 6.63
CA SER A 507 -15.80 -51.54 7.66
C SER A 507 -17.16 -51.71 8.35
N ASP A 508 -18.10 -50.79 8.11
CA ASP A 508 -19.50 -50.83 8.56
C ASP A 508 -20.44 -51.46 7.50
N GLY A 509 -19.94 -51.84 6.33
CA GLY A 509 -20.72 -52.38 5.21
C GLY A 509 -21.26 -51.34 4.23
N THR A 510 -21.03 -50.03 4.44
CA THR A 510 -21.50 -48.99 3.50
C THR A 510 -20.61 -48.91 2.26
N GLU A 511 -21.20 -49.03 1.07
CA GLU A 511 -20.52 -48.68 -0.19
C GLU A 511 -20.42 -47.16 -0.34
N VAL A 512 -19.21 -46.67 -0.66
CA VAL A 512 -18.98 -45.27 -1.00
C VAL A 512 -18.42 -45.19 -2.42
N ALA A 513 -19.22 -44.67 -3.35
CA ALA A 513 -18.84 -44.47 -4.74
C ALA A 513 -18.31 -43.04 -4.98
N TYR A 514 -17.05 -42.94 -5.40
CA TYR A 514 -16.41 -41.70 -5.82
C TYR A 514 -16.52 -41.54 -7.34
N ALA A 515 -17.21 -40.49 -7.78
CA ALA A 515 -17.09 -39.99 -9.15
C ALA A 515 -15.79 -39.19 -9.31
N SER A 516 -15.10 -39.35 -10.44
CA SER A 516 -13.91 -38.54 -10.72
C SER A 516 -14.30 -37.08 -10.97
N LYS A 517 -14.04 -36.22 -9.98
CA LYS A 517 -14.12 -34.75 -10.14
C LYS A 517 -13.04 -34.26 -11.11
N SER A 518 -13.09 -32.99 -11.53
CA SER A 518 -12.00 -32.35 -12.29
C SER A 518 -10.67 -32.29 -11.50
N GLY A 519 -9.56 -32.20 -12.23
CA GLY A 519 -8.21 -32.08 -11.68
C GLY A 519 -7.31 -31.28 -12.62
N PHE A 520 -6.02 -31.19 -12.29
CA PHE A 520 -5.04 -30.41 -13.04
C PHE A 520 -3.76 -31.23 -13.29
N ASP A 521 -3.03 -30.88 -14.34
CA ASP A 521 -1.85 -31.62 -14.81
C ASP A 521 -0.81 -30.64 -15.37
N LEU A 522 0.32 -30.53 -14.68
CA LEU A 522 1.46 -29.69 -15.08
C LEU A 522 2.43 -30.53 -15.92
N ARG A 523 2.75 -30.07 -17.13
CA ARG A 523 3.62 -30.78 -18.06
C ARG A 523 4.86 -29.97 -18.43
N ILE A 524 6.02 -30.64 -18.45
CA ILE A 524 7.29 -30.17 -18.97
C ILE A 524 7.55 -30.88 -20.30
N THR A 525 8.02 -30.15 -21.31
CA THR A 525 8.10 -30.61 -22.71
C THR A 525 9.27 -29.97 -23.45
N GLY A 526 9.65 -30.51 -24.61
CA GLY A 526 10.65 -29.89 -25.49
C GLY A 526 12.07 -29.95 -24.89
N SER A 527 12.85 -28.89 -25.11
CA SER A 527 14.19 -28.70 -24.52
C SER A 527 14.20 -28.77 -23.00
N ASP A 528 13.08 -28.43 -22.35
CA ASP A 528 13.05 -28.21 -20.90
C ASP A 528 12.98 -29.55 -20.13
N LEU A 529 12.76 -30.65 -20.85
CA LEU A 529 13.01 -32.00 -20.37
C LEU A 529 14.50 -32.26 -20.10
N GLU A 530 15.40 -31.66 -20.87
CA GLU A 530 16.86 -31.77 -20.68
C GLU A 530 17.29 -30.93 -19.47
N THR A 531 16.77 -29.71 -19.35
CA THR A 531 16.99 -28.85 -18.18
C THR A 531 16.45 -29.50 -16.91
N PHE A 532 15.23 -30.06 -16.94
CA PHE A 532 14.66 -30.80 -15.81
C PHE A 532 15.49 -32.04 -15.47
N ALA A 533 15.91 -32.84 -16.45
CA ALA A 533 16.75 -34.02 -16.20
C ALA A 533 18.11 -33.67 -15.60
N GLY A 534 18.74 -32.57 -16.04
CA GLY A 534 20.05 -32.13 -15.57
C GLY A 534 20.05 -31.41 -14.21
N THR A 535 18.90 -30.90 -13.75
CA THR A 535 18.80 -30.14 -12.48
C THR A 535 17.97 -30.81 -11.40
N ILE A 536 16.89 -31.51 -11.77
CA ILE A 536 15.88 -32.04 -10.83
C ILE A 536 15.75 -33.57 -10.95
N GLY A 537 15.56 -34.11 -12.17
CA GLY A 537 15.46 -35.54 -12.45
C GLY A 537 14.42 -36.30 -11.60
N PHE A 538 14.67 -37.58 -11.35
CA PHE A 538 13.92 -38.42 -10.41
C PHE A 538 14.85 -39.26 -9.53
N SER A 539 14.44 -39.53 -8.29
CA SER A 539 15.15 -40.45 -7.38
C SER A 539 14.85 -41.93 -7.64
N THR A 540 13.68 -42.23 -8.21
CA THR A 540 13.28 -43.59 -8.59
C THR A 540 14.00 -44.01 -9.88
N PRO A 541 14.83 -45.08 -9.86
CA PRO A 541 15.60 -45.49 -11.04
C PRO A 541 14.74 -45.69 -12.29
N ARG A 542 13.54 -46.26 -12.15
CA ARG A 542 12.61 -46.47 -13.27
C ARG A 542 12.07 -45.18 -13.89
N LYS A 543 11.68 -44.16 -13.11
CA LYS A 543 11.23 -42.87 -13.69
C LYS A 543 12.43 -42.13 -14.30
N GLN A 544 13.62 -42.24 -13.71
CA GLN A 544 14.85 -41.68 -14.23
C GLN A 544 15.28 -42.33 -15.56
N THR A 545 15.36 -43.66 -15.64
CA THR A 545 15.63 -44.39 -16.89
C THR A 545 14.56 -44.14 -17.95
N ALA A 546 13.27 -44.05 -17.57
CA ALA A 546 12.22 -43.68 -18.52
C ALA A 546 12.40 -42.25 -19.08
N LEU A 547 12.91 -41.30 -18.29
CA LEU A 547 13.27 -39.95 -18.75
C LEU A 547 14.50 -39.99 -19.67
N GLU A 548 15.52 -40.77 -19.34
CA GLU A 548 16.73 -40.96 -20.15
C GLU A 548 16.43 -41.63 -21.49
N GLU A 549 15.62 -42.70 -21.50
CA GLU A 549 15.11 -43.33 -22.72
C GLU A 549 14.25 -42.37 -23.55
N LEU A 550 13.41 -41.56 -22.91
CA LEU A 550 12.60 -40.56 -23.60
C LEU A 550 13.48 -39.52 -24.29
N LEU A 551 14.53 -39.04 -23.62
CA LEU A 551 15.50 -38.08 -24.18
C LEU A 551 16.35 -38.71 -25.30
N ALA A 552 16.85 -39.93 -25.11
CA ALA A 552 17.68 -40.63 -26.09
C ALA A 552 16.93 -41.04 -27.36
N THR A 553 15.64 -41.39 -27.24
CA THR A 553 14.81 -41.84 -28.38
C THR A 553 13.98 -40.73 -29.05
N THR A 554 14.16 -39.47 -28.63
CA THR A 554 13.40 -38.31 -29.11
C THR A 554 14.31 -37.19 -29.59
N GLU A 555 14.01 -36.63 -30.76
CA GLU A 555 14.46 -35.30 -31.16
C GLU A 555 13.55 -34.25 -30.50
N ARG A 556 14.14 -33.29 -29.76
CA ARG A 556 13.39 -32.28 -28.99
C ARG A 556 13.27 -30.98 -29.79
N TYR A 557 12.09 -30.36 -29.71
CA TYR A 557 11.90 -28.99 -30.18
C TYR A 557 12.24 -28.00 -29.06
N ALA A 558 12.77 -26.83 -29.41
CA ALA A 558 13.01 -25.77 -28.45
C ALA A 558 11.69 -25.29 -27.82
N THR A 559 11.62 -25.28 -26.50
CA THR A 559 10.45 -24.79 -25.77
C THR A 559 10.28 -23.30 -25.99
N LYS A 560 9.03 -22.83 -26.05
CA LYS A 560 8.74 -21.41 -26.24
C LYS A 560 9.22 -20.61 -25.03
N ARG A 561 10.09 -19.63 -25.27
CA ARG A 561 10.54 -18.61 -24.30
C ARG A 561 9.41 -17.75 -23.72
N ALA A 562 8.24 -17.78 -24.35
CA ALA A 562 7.14 -16.89 -24.05
C ALA A 562 5.79 -17.59 -23.98
N THR A 563 4.90 -17.00 -23.19
CA THR A 563 3.49 -17.37 -23.03
C THR A 563 2.59 -16.26 -23.58
N THR A 564 1.28 -16.48 -23.67
CA THR A 564 0.31 -15.45 -24.09
C THR A 564 -0.82 -15.31 -23.09
N LEU A 565 -1.50 -14.15 -23.04
CA LEU A 565 -2.59 -13.91 -22.09
C LEU A 565 -3.80 -14.81 -22.39
N VAL A 566 -4.49 -15.28 -21.33
CA VAL A 566 -5.78 -15.99 -21.43
C VAL A 566 -6.90 -15.14 -20.85
N SER A 567 -6.76 -14.70 -19.61
CA SER A 567 -7.72 -13.86 -18.89
C SER A 567 -7.02 -12.82 -18.03
N ARG A 568 -7.78 -11.79 -17.67
CA ARG A 568 -7.35 -10.65 -16.86
C ARG A 568 -8.56 -10.17 -16.08
N GLU A 569 -8.41 -9.96 -14.79
CA GLU A 569 -9.51 -9.65 -13.86
C GLU A 569 -9.11 -8.56 -12.85
N ASN A 570 -10.10 -7.81 -12.35
CA ASN A 570 -9.90 -6.87 -11.25
C ASN A 570 -9.64 -7.67 -9.98
N ASP A 571 -8.55 -7.38 -9.30
CA ASP A 571 -8.07 -8.12 -8.13
C ASP A 571 -7.98 -7.20 -6.89
N GLY A 572 -8.89 -6.22 -6.84
CA GLY A 572 -9.02 -5.25 -5.76
C GLY A 572 -7.94 -4.17 -5.77
N GLN A 573 -7.89 -3.42 -4.68
CA GLN A 573 -6.87 -2.39 -4.41
C GLN A 573 -5.95 -2.85 -3.29
N GLU A 574 -4.64 -2.74 -3.50
CA GLU A 574 -3.62 -3.16 -2.52
C GLU A 574 -2.47 -2.16 -2.41
N PHE A 575 -1.66 -2.31 -1.36
CA PHE A 575 -0.38 -1.63 -1.23
C PHE A 575 0.59 -2.02 -2.35
N VAL A 576 1.13 -1.00 -3.04
CA VAL A 576 1.68 -1.16 -4.38
C VAL A 576 3.17 -0.81 -4.43
N TYR A 577 4.04 -1.82 -4.43
CA TYR A 577 5.50 -1.71 -4.30
C TYR A 577 6.17 -1.63 -5.69
N ASN A 578 7.42 -1.21 -5.72
CA ASN A 578 8.29 -1.27 -6.91
C ASN A 578 9.76 -1.28 -6.48
N LEU A 579 10.67 -1.62 -7.37
CA LEU A 579 12.11 -1.41 -7.18
C LEU A 579 12.72 -0.76 -8.43
N THR A 580 13.88 -0.10 -8.29
CA THR A 580 14.64 0.34 -9.46
C THR A 580 15.85 -0.55 -9.72
N GLU A 581 15.74 -1.37 -10.76
CA GLU A 581 16.87 -2.09 -11.32
C GLU A 581 17.71 -1.16 -12.24
N PRO A 582 19.05 -1.07 -12.05
CA PRO A 582 19.89 -0.08 -12.73
C PRO A 582 20.54 -0.51 -14.05
N LEU A 583 20.74 -1.80 -14.30
CA LEU A 583 21.63 -2.31 -15.36
C LEU A 583 20.92 -2.47 -16.71
N HIS A 584 19.69 -3.01 -16.71
CA HIS A 584 18.85 -3.12 -17.90
C HIS A 584 17.50 -2.42 -17.76
N HIS A 585 17.23 -1.85 -16.58
CA HIS A 585 15.94 -1.30 -16.17
C HIS A 585 14.83 -2.35 -16.22
N SER A 586 15.18 -3.60 -15.88
CA SER A 586 14.26 -4.74 -15.84
C SER A 586 14.63 -5.72 -14.74
N TYR A 587 13.64 -6.39 -14.17
CA TYR A 587 13.81 -7.44 -13.18
C TYR A 587 12.67 -8.46 -13.33
N ILE A 588 12.75 -9.59 -12.63
CA ILE A 588 11.84 -10.73 -12.82
C ILE A 588 10.89 -10.90 -11.63
N VAL A 589 9.58 -10.98 -11.90
CA VAL A 589 8.49 -11.13 -10.93
C VAL A 589 7.57 -12.27 -11.35
N ASP A 590 7.34 -13.25 -10.45
CA ASP A 590 6.58 -14.49 -10.70
C ASP A 590 7.01 -15.28 -11.96
N GLY A 591 8.23 -15.03 -12.46
CA GLY A 591 8.78 -15.55 -13.71
C GLY A 591 8.58 -14.68 -14.95
N VAL A 592 8.28 -13.38 -14.82
CA VAL A 592 8.00 -12.43 -15.92
C VAL A 592 8.78 -11.10 -15.75
N VAL A 593 9.14 -10.37 -16.82
CA VAL A 593 10.13 -9.25 -16.82
C VAL A 593 9.49 -7.81 -16.91
N VAL A 594 9.93 -6.76 -16.13
CA VAL A 594 9.16 -5.48 -15.80
C VAL A 594 9.95 -4.07 -15.65
N ALA A 595 9.45 -2.86 -15.17
CA ALA A 595 10.08 -1.42 -15.28
C ALA A 595 9.82 -0.18 -14.22
N ASN A 596 9.97 1.21 -14.51
CA ASN A 596 10.26 2.49 -13.62
C ASN A 596 9.38 3.88 -13.65
N CYS A 597 9.68 5.16 -13.10
CA CYS A 597 8.88 6.06 -12.06
C CYS A 597 8.36 7.70 -11.80
N SER A 598 8.33 8.94 -12.47
CA SER A 598 8.09 10.43 -11.89
C SER A 598 7.40 11.71 -12.66
N GLU A 599 7.27 12.96 -12.11
CA GLU A 599 6.37 14.12 -12.57
C GLU A 599 6.82 15.67 -12.54
N TYR A 600 6.98 16.50 -13.66
CA TYR A 600 7.24 18.03 -13.66
C TYR A 600 7.43 18.83 -15.04
N MET A 601 7.11 20.16 -15.09
CA MET A 601 7.34 21.13 -16.23
C MET A 601 8.39 22.29 -16.03
N SER A 602 9.32 22.51 -16.97
CA SER A 602 9.90 23.85 -17.33
C SER A 602 10.52 23.72 -18.75
N ILE A 603 11.62 24.39 -19.12
CA ILE A 603 12.33 24.09 -20.38
C ILE A 603 12.78 22.62 -20.40
N ASP A 604 12.89 22.01 -21.58
CA ASP A 604 13.23 20.58 -21.73
C ASP A 604 14.42 20.15 -20.87
N ASP A 605 14.27 18.99 -20.20
CA ASP A 605 15.19 18.48 -19.18
C ASP A 605 15.56 19.52 -18.10
N SER A 606 14.62 19.87 -17.20
CA SER A 606 14.89 20.70 -16.02
C SER A 606 14.07 20.28 -14.78
N ALA A 607 14.32 20.86 -13.62
CA ALA A 607 13.73 20.48 -12.32
C ALA A 607 13.12 21.66 -11.55
N CYS A 608 12.29 21.35 -10.54
CA CYS A 608 11.68 22.34 -9.66
C CYS A 608 12.33 22.36 -8.28
N ASN A 609 12.73 23.54 -7.80
CA ASN A 609 13.29 23.74 -6.47
C ASN A 609 12.28 24.55 -5.64
N LEU A 610 11.37 23.84 -4.97
CA LEU A 610 10.13 24.39 -4.37
C LEU A 610 10.28 24.86 -2.91
N ALA A 611 9.50 25.88 -2.54
CA ALA A 611 9.21 26.26 -1.15
C ALA A 611 7.84 26.97 -1.08
N SER A 612 7.21 27.08 0.10
CA SER A 612 5.97 27.86 0.26
C SER A 612 5.89 28.63 1.58
N LEU A 613 5.33 29.85 1.51
CA LEU A 613 5.07 30.74 2.64
C LEU A 613 3.61 30.66 3.09
N ASN A 614 3.35 30.48 4.38
CA ASN A 614 1.98 30.45 4.90
C ASN A 614 1.45 31.88 5.11
N LEU A 615 0.57 32.39 4.24
CA LEU A 615 0.09 33.78 4.29
C LEU A 615 -0.56 34.14 5.64
N MET A 616 -1.17 33.17 6.33
CA MET A 616 -1.74 33.35 7.67
C MET A 616 -0.68 33.51 8.79
N LYS A 617 0.63 33.52 8.49
CA LYS A 617 1.67 33.97 9.43
C LYS A 617 2.07 35.44 9.21
N PHE A 618 1.59 36.07 8.14
CA PHE A 618 1.79 37.48 7.81
C PHE A 618 0.46 38.24 7.88
N ARG A 619 -0.39 37.94 8.88
CA ARG A 619 -1.66 38.65 9.10
C ARG A 619 -1.58 39.41 10.41
N ARG A 620 -1.73 40.73 10.34
CA ARG A 620 -1.86 41.67 11.46
C ARG A 620 -3.16 41.40 12.26
N GLU A 621 -3.29 42.02 13.42
CA GLU A 621 -4.44 41.82 14.34
C GLU A 621 -5.76 42.38 13.78
N ASP A 622 -5.67 43.47 13.02
CA ASP A 622 -6.75 44.10 12.25
C ASP A 622 -7.23 43.27 11.03
N GLY A 623 -6.51 42.18 10.69
CA GLY A 623 -6.77 41.35 9.52
C GLY A 623 -5.97 41.73 8.26
N GLU A 624 -5.20 42.82 8.31
CA GLU A 624 -4.32 43.26 7.21
C GLU A 624 -3.16 42.28 6.97
N LEU A 625 -2.55 42.33 5.79
CA LEU A 625 -1.28 41.65 5.54
C LEU A 625 -0.13 42.44 6.19
N ASP A 626 0.76 41.77 6.92
CA ASP A 626 2.06 42.33 7.29
C ASP A 626 2.99 42.30 6.07
N VAL A 627 3.09 43.47 5.42
CA VAL A 627 3.88 43.68 4.20
C VAL A 627 5.38 43.52 4.50
N GLU A 628 5.87 44.10 5.60
CA GLU A 628 7.29 44.08 5.94
C GLU A 628 7.76 42.65 6.23
N ALA A 629 7.05 41.94 7.12
CA ALA A 629 7.39 40.56 7.48
C ALA A 629 7.30 39.61 6.27
N LEU A 630 6.33 39.79 5.36
CA LEU A 630 6.27 39.00 4.13
C LEU A 630 7.48 39.29 3.22
N THR A 631 7.85 40.55 2.99
CA THR A 631 9.01 40.86 2.14
C THR A 631 10.32 40.32 2.71
N HIS A 632 10.50 40.38 4.04
CA HIS A 632 11.67 39.80 4.71
C HIS A 632 11.71 38.27 4.58
N ALA A 633 10.58 37.59 4.78
CA ALA A 633 10.50 36.14 4.64
C ALA A 633 10.77 35.67 3.20
N VAL A 634 10.30 36.40 2.19
CA VAL A 634 10.63 36.13 0.78
C VAL A 634 12.13 36.26 0.55
N ASP A 635 12.75 37.35 0.97
CA ASP A 635 14.20 37.59 0.81
C ASP A 635 15.06 36.46 1.43
N VAL A 636 14.68 35.96 2.60
CA VAL A 636 15.40 34.90 3.33
C VAL A 636 15.19 33.52 2.68
N VAL A 637 13.94 33.13 2.40
CA VAL A 637 13.63 31.81 1.83
C VAL A 637 14.13 31.69 0.40
N PHE A 638 14.02 32.75 -0.40
CA PHE A 638 14.54 32.76 -1.77
C PHE A 638 16.07 32.63 -1.83
N LEU A 639 16.79 33.30 -0.92
CA LEU A 639 18.25 33.15 -0.79
C LEU A 639 18.63 31.71 -0.36
N ALA A 640 17.90 31.11 0.57
CA ALA A 640 18.12 29.72 0.98
C ALA A 640 17.89 28.73 -0.19
N GLN A 641 16.86 28.95 -1.01
CA GLN A 641 16.62 28.18 -2.23
C GLN A 641 17.74 28.35 -3.28
N GLU A 642 18.27 29.57 -3.49
CA GLU A 642 19.38 29.81 -4.42
C GLU A 642 20.65 29.05 -4.01
N ILE A 643 20.97 29.06 -2.72
CA ILE A 643 22.10 28.32 -2.14
C ILE A 643 21.91 26.80 -2.34
N ALA A 644 20.69 26.28 -2.12
CA ALA A 644 20.39 24.86 -2.24
C ALA A 644 20.72 24.30 -3.64
N VAL A 645 20.35 25.00 -4.73
CA VAL A 645 20.59 24.59 -6.13
C VAL A 645 22.07 24.33 -6.44
N GLY A 646 23.01 24.96 -5.72
CA GLY A 646 24.44 24.67 -5.87
C GLY A 646 24.84 23.26 -5.40
N ASN A 647 24.18 22.78 -4.33
CA ASN A 647 24.51 21.54 -3.64
C ASN A 647 23.60 20.36 -4.03
N SER A 648 22.47 20.61 -4.70
CA SER A 648 21.55 19.59 -5.20
C SER A 648 22.18 18.70 -6.29
N SER A 649 21.85 17.41 -6.24
CA SER A 649 21.95 16.45 -7.34
C SER A 649 20.59 16.30 -8.03
N TYR A 650 20.58 15.85 -9.29
CA TYR A 650 19.36 15.75 -10.10
C TYR A 650 19.30 14.44 -10.92
N PRO A 651 18.12 13.99 -11.38
CA PRO A 651 17.94 12.65 -11.94
C PRO A 651 18.65 12.33 -13.26
N THR A 652 18.96 13.34 -14.09
CA THR A 652 19.71 13.17 -15.35
C THR A 652 20.82 14.22 -15.49
N PRO A 653 21.91 13.94 -16.22
CA PRO A 653 22.95 14.92 -16.54
C PRO A 653 22.43 16.14 -17.31
N GLU A 654 21.33 16.02 -18.04
CA GLU A 654 20.65 17.11 -18.74
C GLU A 654 19.96 18.04 -17.73
N ILE A 655 19.15 17.47 -16.83
CA ILE A 655 18.52 18.24 -15.74
C ILE A 655 19.57 18.88 -14.83
N GLU A 656 20.61 18.16 -14.43
CA GLU A 656 21.64 18.71 -13.54
C GLU A 656 22.33 19.92 -14.17
N ARG A 657 22.72 19.82 -15.45
CA ARG A 657 23.31 20.93 -16.20
C ARG A 657 22.35 22.11 -16.28
N ASN A 658 21.09 21.87 -16.65
CA ASN A 658 20.10 22.95 -16.79
C ASN A 658 19.74 23.60 -15.45
N ALA A 659 19.47 22.82 -14.41
CA ALA A 659 19.19 23.34 -13.07
C ALA A 659 20.35 24.16 -12.50
N LYS A 660 21.61 23.74 -12.72
CA LYS A 660 22.78 24.50 -12.27
C LYS A 660 23.07 25.73 -13.15
N ALA A 661 22.79 25.68 -14.45
CA ALA A 661 23.04 26.76 -15.41
C ALA A 661 21.96 27.86 -15.44
N PHE A 662 20.68 27.53 -15.23
CA PHE A 662 19.53 28.44 -15.27
C PHE A 662 18.90 28.72 -13.90
N ARG A 663 19.17 27.85 -12.90
CA ARG A 663 18.87 28.09 -11.48
C ARG A 663 17.40 28.37 -11.20
N GLN A 664 16.50 27.62 -11.83
CA GLN A 664 15.06 27.74 -11.69
C GLN A 664 14.62 27.46 -10.24
N LEU A 665 13.89 28.41 -9.66
CA LEU A 665 13.26 28.29 -8.34
C LEU A 665 11.73 28.35 -8.45
N GLY A 666 11.07 27.90 -7.40
CA GLY A 666 9.62 27.96 -7.24
C GLY A 666 9.24 28.30 -5.81
N LEU A 667 9.40 29.56 -5.41
CA LEU A 667 8.82 30.08 -4.17
C LEU A 667 7.32 30.36 -4.34
N GLY A 668 6.51 29.81 -3.46
CA GLY A 668 5.06 29.99 -3.46
C GLY A 668 4.49 30.45 -2.13
N TYR A 669 3.17 30.42 -2.05
CA TYR A 669 2.45 30.60 -0.81
C TYR A 669 1.28 29.63 -0.65
N ALA A 670 0.78 29.51 0.59
CA ALA A 670 -0.41 28.75 0.97
C ALA A 670 -1.34 29.60 1.86
N ASN A 671 -2.60 29.16 2.00
CA ASN A 671 -3.65 29.80 2.81
C ASN A 671 -4.11 31.21 2.37
N LEU A 672 -3.96 31.58 1.08
CA LEU A 672 -4.57 32.80 0.51
C LEU A 672 -6.06 32.90 0.83
N GLY A 673 -6.81 31.82 0.65
CA GLY A 673 -8.24 31.77 0.95
C GLY A 673 -8.58 32.07 2.40
N ALA A 674 -7.78 31.56 3.34
CA ALA A 674 -7.96 31.85 4.77
C ALA A 674 -7.65 33.32 5.10
N LEU A 675 -6.74 33.96 4.36
CA LEU A 675 -6.45 35.39 4.49
C LEU A 675 -7.58 36.25 3.92
N LEU A 676 -8.10 35.91 2.73
CA LEU A 676 -9.27 36.58 2.14
C LEU A 676 -10.50 36.48 3.04
N MET A 677 -10.83 35.26 3.52
CA MET A 677 -11.93 35.05 4.47
C MET A 677 -11.71 35.80 5.79
N ALA A 678 -10.48 35.82 6.33
CA ALA A 678 -10.15 36.57 7.55
C ALA A 678 -10.25 38.10 7.39
N ARG A 679 -10.20 38.59 6.14
CA ARG A 679 -10.40 39.99 5.73
C ARG A 679 -11.87 40.30 5.36
N GLY A 680 -12.72 39.27 5.27
CA GLY A 680 -14.11 39.40 4.81
C GLY A 680 -14.26 39.55 3.28
N LEU A 681 -13.22 39.25 2.49
CA LEU A 681 -13.28 39.31 1.02
C LEU A 681 -13.72 37.95 0.42
N PRO A 682 -14.79 37.90 -0.38
CA PRO A 682 -15.11 36.72 -1.20
C PRO A 682 -14.03 36.44 -2.25
N TYR A 683 -13.80 35.16 -2.57
CA TYR A 683 -12.82 34.77 -3.61
C TYR A 683 -13.19 35.28 -5.02
N ASP A 684 -14.50 35.42 -5.27
CA ASP A 684 -15.12 35.84 -6.51
C ASP A 684 -15.44 37.35 -6.56
N SER A 685 -15.09 38.10 -5.51
CA SER A 685 -15.12 39.56 -5.51
C SER A 685 -13.94 40.16 -6.28
N ASP A 686 -14.12 41.36 -6.84
CA ASP A 686 -13.03 42.10 -7.50
C ASP A 686 -11.99 42.56 -6.48
N GLU A 687 -12.43 42.91 -5.27
CA GLU A 687 -11.54 43.23 -4.15
C GLU A 687 -10.67 42.04 -3.75
N GLY A 688 -11.24 40.83 -3.72
CA GLY A 688 -10.51 39.59 -3.46
C GLY A 688 -9.48 39.28 -4.55
N ARG A 689 -9.83 39.50 -5.83
CA ARG A 689 -8.91 39.40 -6.98
C ARG A 689 -7.76 40.41 -6.87
N ALA A 690 -8.09 41.69 -6.68
CA ALA A 690 -7.14 42.80 -6.59
C ALA A 690 -6.12 42.59 -5.44
N TYR A 691 -6.60 42.18 -4.26
CA TYR A 691 -5.77 41.88 -3.10
C TYR A 691 -4.86 40.66 -3.31
N ALA A 692 -5.38 39.58 -3.92
CA ALA A 692 -4.59 38.40 -4.29
C ALA A 692 -3.52 38.74 -5.34
N ALA A 693 -3.83 39.59 -6.33
CA ALA A 693 -2.89 40.06 -7.34
C ALA A 693 -1.74 40.86 -6.71
N ALA A 694 -2.01 41.76 -5.77
CA ALA A 694 -0.97 42.53 -5.08
C ALA A 694 -0.05 41.65 -4.20
N ILE A 695 -0.60 40.66 -3.48
CA ILE A 695 0.21 39.69 -2.71
C ILE A 695 1.13 38.89 -3.64
N THR A 696 0.59 38.39 -4.76
CA THR A 696 1.36 37.61 -5.73
C THR A 696 2.46 38.45 -6.37
N GLY A 697 2.10 39.65 -6.85
CA GLY A 697 3.02 40.61 -7.43
C GLY A 697 4.13 41.01 -6.45
N LEU A 698 3.82 41.20 -5.16
CA LEU A 698 4.80 41.54 -4.14
C LEU A 698 5.79 40.40 -3.94
N MET A 699 5.30 39.16 -3.76
CA MET A 699 6.15 37.97 -3.58
C MET A 699 7.09 37.76 -4.77
N THR A 700 6.57 37.78 -6.00
CA THR A 700 7.38 37.55 -7.21
C THR A 700 8.34 38.72 -7.48
N GLY A 701 7.93 39.96 -7.21
CA GLY A 701 8.80 41.14 -7.32
C GLY A 701 9.96 41.09 -6.33
N ARG A 702 9.70 40.79 -5.05
CA ARG A 702 10.76 40.59 -4.05
C ARG A 702 11.72 39.46 -4.45
N ALA A 703 11.20 38.33 -4.93
CA ALA A 703 12.03 37.20 -5.34
C ALA A 703 12.96 37.56 -6.53
N TYR A 704 12.46 38.22 -7.58
CA TYR A 704 13.32 38.66 -8.69
C TYR A 704 14.27 39.80 -8.30
N ARG A 705 13.87 40.75 -7.44
CA ARG A 705 14.77 41.75 -6.86
C ARG A 705 15.93 41.04 -6.15
N LYS A 706 15.63 40.03 -5.32
CA LYS A 706 16.65 39.26 -4.61
C LYS A 706 17.57 38.51 -5.57
N SER A 707 17.02 37.98 -6.66
CA SER A 707 17.80 37.38 -7.74
C SER A 707 18.77 38.38 -8.40
N ALA A 708 18.40 39.65 -8.55
CA ALA A 708 19.28 40.69 -9.08
C ALA A 708 20.35 41.14 -8.07
N GLU A 709 20.02 41.26 -6.78
CA GLU A 709 21.00 41.50 -5.70
C GLU A 709 22.10 40.42 -5.68
N ILE A 710 21.72 39.14 -5.83
CA ILE A 710 22.67 38.03 -5.86
C ILE A 710 23.48 38.05 -7.17
N ALA A 711 22.87 38.42 -8.31
CA ALA A 711 23.59 38.56 -9.58
C ALA A 711 24.70 39.63 -9.51
N GLY A 712 24.46 40.75 -8.82
CA GLY A 712 25.47 41.80 -8.58
C GLY A 712 26.67 41.35 -7.74
N ARG A 713 26.59 40.19 -7.07
CA ARG A 713 27.69 39.58 -6.29
C ARG A 713 28.30 38.36 -6.96
N MET A 714 27.48 37.49 -7.54
CA MET A 714 27.85 36.14 -7.99
C MET A 714 27.85 35.98 -9.52
N GLY A 715 27.51 37.05 -10.25
CA GLY A 715 27.14 37.01 -11.66
C GLY A 715 25.72 36.47 -11.88
N PRO A 716 25.05 36.84 -12.98
CA PRO A 716 23.76 36.29 -13.35
C PRO A 716 23.85 34.80 -13.74
N PHE A 717 22.72 34.13 -13.98
CA PHE A 717 22.73 32.73 -14.43
C PHE A 717 23.43 32.59 -15.81
N ALA A 718 23.97 31.40 -16.11
CA ALA A 718 24.87 31.20 -17.25
C ALA A 718 24.21 31.51 -18.61
N GLY A 719 22.91 31.21 -18.74
CA GLY A 719 22.09 31.54 -19.90
C GLY A 719 21.59 32.99 -19.96
N TYR A 720 21.94 33.88 -19.03
CA TYR A 720 21.35 35.22 -18.96
C TYR A 720 21.74 36.09 -20.17
N LYS A 721 23.03 36.14 -20.52
CA LYS A 721 23.54 37.04 -21.57
C LYS A 721 22.78 36.97 -22.91
N PRO A 722 22.48 35.79 -23.51
CA PRO A 722 21.68 35.73 -24.74
C PRO A 722 20.19 36.05 -24.53
N ASN A 723 19.67 35.97 -23.30
CA ASN A 723 18.26 36.23 -22.97
C ASN A 723 18.03 37.62 -22.33
N ALA A 724 19.07 38.42 -22.08
CA ALA A 724 18.99 39.59 -21.20
C ALA A 724 17.86 40.57 -21.56
N ALA A 725 17.72 40.91 -22.84
CA ALA A 725 16.63 41.79 -23.32
C ALA A 725 15.23 41.17 -23.13
N ALA A 726 15.08 39.85 -23.28
CA ALA A 726 13.82 39.16 -23.05
C ALA A 726 13.49 39.06 -21.56
N MET A 727 14.47 38.70 -20.72
CA MET A 727 14.34 38.69 -19.26
C MET A 727 13.90 40.05 -18.73
N ILE A 728 14.59 41.13 -19.11
CA ILE A 728 14.22 42.52 -18.76
C ILE A 728 12.82 42.85 -19.30
N GLY A 729 12.49 42.44 -20.52
CA GLY A 729 11.15 42.62 -21.11
C GLY A 729 10.04 41.92 -20.33
N VAL A 730 10.24 40.70 -19.83
CA VAL A 730 9.26 40.00 -18.98
C VAL A 730 9.15 40.64 -17.60
N MET A 731 10.26 41.10 -17.01
CA MET A 731 10.21 41.85 -15.76
C MET A 731 9.48 43.20 -15.92
N ALA A 732 9.61 43.86 -17.09
CA ALA A 732 8.86 45.06 -17.43
C ALA A 732 7.36 44.76 -17.67
N GLN A 733 7.01 43.60 -18.24
CA GLN A 733 5.62 43.12 -18.33
C GLN A 733 5.02 42.90 -16.93
N HIS A 734 5.73 42.24 -16.01
CA HIS A 734 5.28 42.09 -14.62
C HIS A 734 5.06 43.44 -13.93
N ARG A 735 6.03 44.38 -14.09
CA ARG A 735 5.89 45.74 -13.58
C ARG A 735 4.67 46.47 -14.17
N ALA A 736 4.42 46.33 -15.47
CA ALA A 736 3.26 46.91 -16.12
C ALA A 736 1.94 46.30 -15.64
N ALA A 737 1.88 44.98 -15.45
CA ALA A 737 0.72 44.30 -14.87
C ALA A 737 0.44 44.73 -13.42
N VAL A 738 1.48 44.95 -12.60
CA VAL A 738 1.36 45.51 -11.23
C VAL A 738 0.98 47.01 -11.24
N GLY A 739 1.35 47.74 -12.28
CA GLY A 739 0.80 49.07 -12.57
C GLY A 739 -0.71 49.01 -12.82
N ASN A 740 -1.13 48.06 -13.67
CA ASN A 740 -2.47 47.91 -14.23
C ASN A 740 -3.39 46.94 -13.46
N ILE A 741 -3.13 46.67 -12.17
CA ILE A 741 -4.05 45.87 -11.34
C ILE A 741 -5.41 46.59 -11.31
N GLN A 742 -6.47 45.87 -11.71
CA GLN A 742 -7.84 46.40 -11.66
C GLN A 742 -8.28 46.60 -10.21
N ASP A 743 -9.17 47.57 -10.00
CA ASP A 743 -9.73 47.91 -8.69
C ASP A 743 -8.67 48.27 -7.64
N SER A 744 -7.52 48.80 -8.09
CA SER A 744 -6.35 49.03 -7.20
C SER A 744 -6.60 49.98 -6.03
N ASP A 745 -7.68 50.77 -6.10
CA ASP A 745 -8.11 51.70 -5.05
C ASP A 745 -8.67 50.99 -3.80
N VAL A 746 -9.03 49.69 -3.90
CA VAL A 746 -9.45 48.88 -2.74
C VAL A 746 -8.29 48.17 -2.04
N ILE A 747 -7.08 48.23 -2.63
CA ILE A 747 -5.89 47.58 -2.10
C ILE A 747 -5.20 48.53 -1.11
N PRO A 748 -4.78 48.07 0.09
CA PRO A 748 -3.99 48.88 1.01
C PRO A 748 -2.77 49.53 0.34
N ALA A 749 -2.61 50.83 0.57
CA ALA A 749 -1.60 51.63 -0.12
C ALA A 749 -0.15 51.23 0.24
N ASP A 750 0.06 50.63 1.41
CA ASP A 750 1.33 50.03 1.83
C ASP A 750 1.64 48.74 1.04
N LEU A 751 0.67 47.83 0.92
CA LEU A 751 0.78 46.61 0.11
C LEU A 751 0.99 46.94 -1.37
N LEU A 752 0.16 47.79 -1.95
CA LEU A 752 0.25 48.18 -3.37
C LEU A 752 1.51 49.01 -3.65
N GLY A 753 1.90 49.89 -2.73
CA GLY A 753 3.13 50.68 -2.82
C GLY A 753 4.38 49.80 -2.77
N ALA A 754 4.47 48.88 -1.81
CA ALA A 754 5.57 47.91 -1.72
C ALA A 754 5.60 46.97 -2.94
N CYS A 755 4.44 46.58 -3.47
CA CYS A 755 4.33 45.76 -4.68
C CYS A 755 4.93 46.50 -5.89
N ARG A 756 4.50 47.75 -6.13
CA ARG A 756 5.01 48.60 -7.22
C ARG A 756 6.52 48.87 -7.06
N GLN A 757 6.97 49.27 -5.87
CA GLN A 757 8.39 49.51 -5.58
C GLN A 757 9.26 48.25 -5.76
N ALA A 758 8.77 47.06 -5.41
CA ALA A 758 9.52 45.82 -5.64
C ALA A 758 9.78 45.59 -7.14
N TRP A 759 8.86 45.97 -8.02
CA TRP A 759 9.03 45.87 -9.48
C TRP A 759 9.84 47.02 -10.10
N ASP A 760 9.87 48.20 -9.46
CA ASP A 760 10.87 49.23 -9.76
C ASP A 760 12.28 48.74 -9.43
N ASP A 761 12.48 48.20 -8.21
CA ASP A 761 13.77 47.65 -7.76
C ASP A 761 14.26 46.50 -8.65
N VAL A 762 13.35 45.63 -9.12
CA VAL A 762 13.63 44.55 -10.07
C VAL A 762 14.33 45.10 -11.32
N LEU A 763 13.75 46.10 -12.00
CA LEU A 763 14.36 46.67 -13.20
C LEU A 763 15.64 47.44 -12.89
N ASN A 764 15.60 48.33 -11.89
CA ASN A 764 16.73 49.16 -11.50
C ASN A 764 18.00 48.35 -11.18
N LEU A 765 17.86 47.19 -10.55
CA LEU A 765 18.99 46.28 -10.28
C LEU A 765 19.27 45.34 -11.45
N GLY A 766 18.23 44.80 -12.09
CA GLY A 766 18.34 43.79 -13.13
C GLY A 766 18.91 44.29 -14.46
N GLU A 767 18.70 45.56 -14.81
CA GLU A 767 19.34 46.18 -15.97
C GLU A 767 20.87 46.33 -15.78
N ILE A 768 21.32 46.55 -14.54
CA ILE A 768 22.74 46.75 -14.20
C ILE A 768 23.46 45.41 -13.97
N HIS A 769 22.80 44.47 -13.27
CA HIS A 769 23.43 43.24 -12.76
C HIS A 769 22.96 41.95 -13.45
N GLY A 770 21.83 42.00 -14.15
CA GLY A 770 21.09 40.81 -14.55
C GLY A 770 20.44 40.10 -13.36
N TYR A 771 20.08 38.82 -13.56
CA TYR A 771 19.37 38.02 -12.58
C TYR A 771 20.08 36.69 -12.34
N ARG A 772 20.04 36.19 -11.10
CA ARG A 772 20.69 34.93 -10.70
C ARG A 772 19.88 33.68 -11.05
N ASN A 773 18.59 33.83 -11.31
CA ASN A 773 17.62 32.75 -11.51
C ASN A 773 16.76 33.07 -12.73
N ALA A 774 16.56 32.09 -13.61
CA ALA A 774 15.67 32.23 -14.77
C ALA A 774 14.18 32.19 -14.39
N GLN A 775 13.84 31.61 -13.24
CA GLN A 775 12.48 31.51 -12.72
C GLN A 775 12.53 31.66 -11.19
N ALA A 776 11.54 32.36 -10.61
CA ALA A 776 11.51 32.64 -9.17
C ALA A 776 10.36 31.96 -8.39
N THR A 777 9.13 31.94 -8.90
CA THR A 777 7.92 31.66 -8.09
C THR A 777 6.91 30.70 -8.74
N VAL A 778 6.22 29.88 -7.93
CA VAL A 778 5.11 28.97 -8.32
C VAL A 778 4.30 28.55 -7.07
N LEU A 779 3.01 28.19 -7.17
CA LEU A 779 2.11 27.93 -6.01
C LEU A 779 1.81 26.42 -5.78
N ALA A 780 1.60 25.98 -4.52
CA ALA A 780 1.40 24.58 -4.11
C ALA A 780 0.65 24.38 -2.74
N PRO A 781 0.05 23.20 -2.43
CA PRO A 781 -0.85 22.97 -1.25
C PRO A 781 -0.24 22.28 0.02
N THR A 782 -0.83 22.44 1.24
CA THR A 782 -0.21 22.07 2.56
C THR A 782 -1.15 21.76 3.78
N GLY A 783 -0.74 20.90 4.75
CA GLY A 783 -1.14 20.85 6.21
C GLY A 783 -2.28 19.91 6.73
N CYS A 784 -2.13 19.17 7.88
CA CYS A 784 -3.16 18.23 8.45
C CYS A 784 -2.99 17.66 9.91
N LEU A 785 -3.67 16.55 10.26
CA LEU A 785 -3.61 15.74 11.53
C LEU A 785 -3.02 14.31 11.32
N VAL A 786 -2.82 13.53 12.41
CA VAL A 786 -2.40 12.11 12.34
C VAL A 786 -3.56 11.11 12.38
N GLY A 787 -3.45 10.02 11.60
CA GLY A 787 -4.49 9.01 11.39
C GLY A 787 -4.92 8.20 12.64
N ASP A 788 -4.04 8.07 13.63
CA ASP A 788 -4.34 7.28 14.84
C ASP A 788 -5.19 8.03 15.87
N SER A 789 -5.47 9.32 15.64
CA SER A 789 -6.35 10.14 16.48
C SER A 789 -7.77 9.58 16.50
N LEU A 790 -8.36 9.42 17.67
CA LEU A 790 -9.80 9.13 17.80
C LEU A 790 -10.64 10.39 17.51
N VAL A 791 -11.74 10.21 16.79
CA VAL A 791 -12.68 11.26 16.38
C VAL A 791 -14.09 10.86 16.81
N SER A 792 -14.81 11.76 17.47
CA SER A 792 -16.22 11.57 17.81
C SER A 792 -17.10 11.77 16.58
N THR A 793 -17.87 10.74 16.18
CA THR A 793 -18.70 10.76 14.97
C THR A 793 -20.04 10.05 15.14
N SER A 794 -20.97 10.22 14.19
CA SER A 794 -22.19 9.40 14.08
C SER A 794 -21.95 7.91 13.80
N ARG A 795 -20.69 7.50 13.61
CA ARG A 795 -20.24 6.10 13.51
C ARG A 795 -19.42 5.66 14.74
N GLY A 796 -19.51 6.40 15.85
CA GLY A 796 -18.78 6.15 17.10
C GLY A 796 -17.45 6.89 17.22
N LEU A 797 -16.65 6.49 18.22
CA LEU A 797 -15.24 6.88 18.37
C LEU A 797 -14.36 6.15 17.35
N VAL A 798 -14.41 6.62 16.11
CA VAL A 798 -13.62 6.10 14.98
C VAL A 798 -12.19 6.65 15.02
N ARG A 799 -11.23 5.90 14.49
CA ARG A 799 -9.86 6.42 14.28
C ARG A 799 -9.86 7.25 13.00
N LEU A 800 -9.13 8.36 12.94
CA LEU A 800 -9.13 9.24 11.76
C LEU A 800 -8.77 8.46 10.47
N ARG A 801 -7.88 7.46 10.58
CA ARG A 801 -7.48 6.52 9.52
C ARG A 801 -8.54 5.50 9.08
N THR A 802 -9.73 5.49 9.69
CA THR A 802 -10.85 4.61 9.32
C THR A 802 -12.06 5.38 8.80
N LEU A 803 -11.98 6.71 8.72
CA LEU A 803 -13.03 7.56 8.14
C LEU A 803 -12.98 7.61 6.60
N GLY A 804 -11.78 7.55 6.05
CA GLY A 804 -11.52 7.28 4.63
C GLY A 804 -10.19 6.56 4.49
N ASP A 805 -9.85 6.13 3.28
CA ASP A 805 -8.61 5.43 2.98
C ASP A 805 -7.39 6.34 3.27
N PRO A 806 -6.51 6.01 4.22
CA PRO A 806 -5.32 6.82 4.55
C PRO A 806 -4.29 6.94 3.43
N VAL A 807 -4.42 6.14 2.37
CA VAL A 807 -3.48 6.02 1.26
C VAL A 807 -4.14 6.10 -0.13
N GLY A 808 -5.44 6.42 -0.14
CA GLY A 808 -6.26 6.68 -1.33
C GLY A 808 -6.29 8.17 -1.71
N SER A 809 -7.41 8.60 -2.29
CA SER A 809 -7.58 9.97 -2.84
C SER A 809 -7.34 11.07 -1.81
N LYS A 810 -6.77 12.22 -2.25
CA LYS A 810 -6.40 13.31 -1.34
C LYS A 810 -7.61 13.96 -0.67
N TRP A 811 -8.67 14.16 -1.43
CA TRP A 811 -10.02 14.42 -0.95
C TRP A 811 -10.86 13.17 -1.21
N GLN A 812 -11.71 12.81 -0.27
CA GLN A 812 -12.63 11.68 -0.36
C GLN A 812 -14.01 12.14 0.12
N GLU A 813 -15.07 11.69 -0.54
CA GLU A 813 -16.43 11.97 -0.07
C GLU A 813 -16.65 11.28 1.29
N LEU A 814 -17.30 12.02 2.19
CA LEU A 814 -17.60 11.56 3.54
C LEU A 814 -19.05 11.92 3.84
N ASP A 815 -19.79 11.00 4.47
CA ASP A 815 -21.16 11.26 4.91
C ASP A 815 -21.35 10.73 6.33
N LEU A 816 -21.19 11.63 7.30
CA LEU A 816 -21.34 11.42 8.74
C LEU A 816 -21.31 12.76 9.48
N GLU A 817 -21.86 12.78 10.70
CA GLU A 817 -21.67 13.90 11.61
C GLU A 817 -20.39 13.73 12.43
N VAL A 818 -19.70 14.83 12.70
CA VAL A 818 -18.56 14.93 13.62
C VAL A 818 -18.92 15.80 14.83
N GLY A 819 -18.33 15.48 15.98
CA GLY A 819 -18.49 16.27 17.20
C GLY A 819 -17.73 17.59 17.14
N THR A 820 -18.42 18.72 17.32
CA THR A 820 -17.82 20.06 17.46
C THR A 820 -18.29 20.74 18.75
N ASP A 821 -17.64 21.82 19.16
CA ASP A 821 -18.04 22.58 20.35
C ASP A 821 -19.35 23.39 20.16
N ASP A 822 -19.83 23.51 18.92
CA ASP A 822 -21.18 23.99 18.58
C ASP A 822 -22.20 22.83 18.37
N GLY A 823 -21.85 21.60 18.74
CA GLY A 823 -22.67 20.39 18.58
C GLY A 823 -22.27 19.53 17.37
N PRO A 824 -23.07 18.52 17.01
CA PRO A 824 -22.89 17.74 15.79
C PRO A 824 -22.86 18.63 14.54
N ARG A 825 -21.97 18.30 13.60
CA ARG A 825 -21.88 18.95 12.28
C ARG A 825 -21.63 17.90 11.21
N GLN A 826 -22.34 18.00 10.09
CA GLN A 826 -22.07 17.18 8.91
C GLN A 826 -20.63 17.42 8.41
N ALA A 827 -19.85 16.35 8.30
CA ALA A 827 -18.60 16.35 7.54
C ALA A 827 -18.87 15.74 6.16
N THR A 828 -18.65 16.52 5.11
CA THR A 828 -18.92 16.13 3.71
C THR A 828 -17.69 15.58 2.97
N GLN A 829 -16.50 15.71 3.57
CA GLN A 829 -15.22 15.36 2.97
C GLN A 829 -14.22 14.87 4.03
N PHE A 830 -13.41 13.89 3.65
CA PHE A 830 -12.20 13.45 4.35
C PHE A 830 -10.96 13.90 3.56
N TYR A 831 -9.87 14.23 4.25
CA TYR A 831 -8.68 14.83 3.63
C TYR A 831 -7.37 14.21 4.11
N VAL A 832 -6.64 13.61 3.18
CA VAL A 832 -5.38 12.88 3.41
C VAL A 832 -4.19 13.75 3.00
N ASN A 833 -3.18 13.81 3.85
CA ASN A 833 -2.01 14.67 3.61
C ASN A 833 -0.67 13.90 3.62
N GLY A 834 -0.70 12.59 3.84
CA GLY A 834 0.49 11.74 3.88
C GLY A 834 1.39 12.01 5.10
N PHE A 835 2.69 11.77 4.93
CA PHE A 835 3.70 11.90 5.98
C PHE A 835 4.14 13.35 6.16
N GLU A 836 3.85 13.92 7.33
CA GLU A 836 4.16 15.30 7.73
C GLU A 836 4.86 15.31 9.10
N GLN A 837 5.62 16.38 9.42
CA GLN A 837 6.21 16.52 10.75
C GLN A 837 5.15 16.96 11.78
N VAL A 838 5.07 16.24 12.89
CA VAL A 838 4.02 16.44 13.91
C VAL A 838 4.54 16.94 15.25
N VAL A 839 3.74 17.77 15.88
CA VAL A 839 3.88 18.25 17.26
C VAL A 839 2.94 17.43 18.14
N SER A 840 3.32 17.23 19.41
CA SER A 840 2.52 16.51 20.40
C SER A 840 2.26 17.40 21.61
N ILE A 841 1.02 17.42 22.07
CA ILE A 841 0.59 18.12 23.28
C ILE A 841 0.09 17.05 24.25
N GLU A 842 0.60 16.99 25.48
CA GLU A 842 0.09 16.13 26.56
C GLU A 842 -0.21 17.00 27.80
N THR A 843 -1.41 16.84 28.35
CA THR A 843 -1.93 17.62 29.48
C THR A 843 -1.43 17.13 30.83
N ASP A 844 -1.63 17.92 31.89
CA ASP A 844 -1.39 17.54 33.29
C ASP A 844 -2.16 16.28 33.76
N ARG A 845 -3.23 15.89 33.04
CA ARG A 845 -4.02 14.66 33.27
C ARG A 845 -3.65 13.52 32.31
N GLY A 846 -2.69 13.72 31.40
CA GLY A 846 -2.18 12.73 30.44
C GLY A 846 -3.03 12.53 29.17
N TYR A 847 -4.09 13.31 28.96
CA TYR A 847 -4.73 13.40 27.65
C TYR A 847 -3.71 13.98 26.65
N ARG A 848 -3.50 13.31 25.52
CA ARG A 848 -2.54 13.67 24.47
C ARG A 848 -3.22 13.79 23.11
N ILE A 849 -2.77 14.75 22.30
CA ILE A 849 -3.18 14.92 20.90
C ILE A 849 -1.95 15.23 20.03
N GLN A 850 -1.98 14.85 18.75
CA GLN A 850 -0.88 15.03 17.79
C GLN A 850 -1.38 15.53 16.43
N GLY A 851 -0.62 16.43 15.80
CA GLY A 851 -0.97 17.05 14.52
C GLY A 851 0.20 17.83 13.93
N THR A 852 0.09 18.36 12.70
CA THR A 852 1.17 19.20 12.16
C THR A 852 1.33 20.48 12.99
N ALA A 853 2.53 21.05 13.03
CA ALA A 853 2.83 22.32 13.71
C ALA A 853 1.87 23.48 13.33
N THR A 854 1.26 23.39 12.15
CA THR A 854 0.30 24.34 11.57
C THR A 854 -1.16 24.08 11.90
N HIS A 855 -1.53 22.88 12.37
CA HIS A 855 -2.91 22.54 12.74
C HIS A 855 -3.36 23.34 13.97
N ARG A 856 -4.66 23.57 14.15
CA ARG A 856 -5.20 24.41 15.25
C ARG A 856 -6.05 23.62 16.24
N ILE A 857 -5.93 23.95 17.51
CA ILE A 857 -6.82 23.51 18.59
C ILE A 857 -7.41 24.74 19.30
N LYS A 858 -8.50 24.55 20.05
CA LYS A 858 -8.97 25.58 20.98
C LYS A 858 -8.19 25.50 22.29
N VAL A 859 -7.94 26.67 22.87
CA VAL A 859 -7.51 26.85 24.27
C VAL A 859 -8.47 27.83 24.95
N VAL A 860 -8.50 27.78 26.28
CA VAL A 860 -9.20 28.75 27.12
C VAL A 860 -8.17 29.74 27.64
N ASP A 861 -8.38 31.03 27.34
CA ASP A 861 -7.48 32.12 27.77
C ASP A 861 -7.61 32.43 29.28
N ALA A 862 -6.95 33.50 29.74
CA ALA A 862 -6.95 33.87 31.15
C ALA A 862 -8.32 34.42 31.60
N GLU A 863 -9.04 35.03 30.67
CA GLU A 863 -10.35 35.66 30.79
C GLU A 863 -11.50 34.63 30.74
N GLY A 864 -11.27 33.47 30.12
CA GLY A 864 -12.20 32.35 30.01
C GLY A 864 -12.79 32.11 28.61
N ASN A 865 -12.35 32.84 27.58
CA ASN A 865 -12.82 32.69 26.22
C ASN A 865 -12.12 31.52 25.51
N TRP A 866 -12.82 30.90 24.55
CA TRP A 866 -12.32 29.76 23.78
C TRP A 866 -11.70 30.23 22.45
N VAL A 867 -10.38 30.39 22.42
CA VAL A 867 -9.61 30.92 21.27
C VAL A 867 -8.84 29.83 20.52
N TRP A 868 -8.66 29.99 19.21
CA TRP A 868 -7.89 29.05 18.39
C TRP A 868 -6.39 29.40 18.40
N ARG A 869 -5.53 28.44 18.74
CA ARG A 869 -4.06 28.51 18.58
C ARG A 869 -3.54 27.33 17.75
N ARG A 870 -2.40 27.47 17.07
CA ARG A 870 -1.75 26.33 16.39
C ARG A 870 -1.05 25.41 17.38
N PHE A 871 -0.83 24.15 16.99
CA PHE A 871 -0.06 23.16 17.76
C PHE A 871 1.33 23.66 18.19
N ALA A 872 2.03 24.43 17.34
CA ALA A 872 3.32 25.05 17.67
C ALA A 872 3.22 26.43 18.37
N GLU A 873 2.03 26.82 18.78
CA GLU A 873 1.71 28.06 19.53
C GLU A 873 1.06 27.73 20.90
N ILE A 874 1.12 26.46 21.33
CA ILE A 874 0.66 26.00 22.64
C ILE A 874 1.85 25.97 23.60
N GLU A 875 1.74 26.71 24.69
CA GLU A 875 2.77 26.79 25.72
C GLU A 875 2.38 26.02 26.98
N LYS A 876 3.33 25.92 27.92
CA LYS A 876 3.05 25.36 29.23
C LYS A 876 2.08 26.27 29.99
N ASP A 877 1.17 25.66 30.74
CA ASP A 877 0.10 26.30 31.51
C ASP A 877 -1.08 26.86 30.67
N ASP A 878 -1.07 26.70 29.33
CA ASP A 878 -2.27 26.84 28.49
C ASP A 878 -3.36 25.82 28.86
N ARG A 879 -4.63 26.24 28.81
CA ARG A 879 -5.78 25.40 29.17
C ARG A 879 -6.47 24.83 27.93
N VAL A 880 -6.34 23.53 27.67
CA VAL A 880 -7.08 22.86 26.58
C VAL A 880 -8.45 22.38 27.10
N PRO A 881 -9.59 22.71 26.45
CA PRO A 881 -10.90 22.21 26.82
C PRO A 881 -11.05 20.72 26.45
N LEU A 882 -11.83 19.97 27.24
CA LEU A 882 -12.12 18.55 27.00
C LEU A 882 -13.62 18.37 26.69
N MET A 883 -13.93 17.61 25.64
CA MET A 883 -15.32 17.30 25.27
C MET A 883 -15.86 16.17 26.16
N LEU A 884 -16.85 16.48 27.01
CA LEU A 884 -17.51 15.50 27.89
C LEU A 884 -18.77 14.93 27.24
N ASN A 885 -19.00 13.62 27.42
CA ASN A 885 -20.13 12.90 26.79
C ASN A 885 -20.12 13.01 25.25
N GLY A 886 -18.93 13.00 24.63
CA GLY A 886 -18.73 13.26 23.20
C GLY A 886 -19.18 12.15 22.23
N LEU A 887 -20.27 11.45 22.52
CA LEU A 887 -20.96 10.62 21.51
C LEU A 887 -21.81 11.53 20.61
N VAL A 888 -21.98 11.13 19.35
CA VAL A 888 -22.67 11.90 18.30
C VAL A 888 -23.55 10.94 17.52
N GLY A 889 -24.76 11.33 17.12
CA GLY A 889 -25.70 10.43 16.45
C GLY A 889 -26.19 9.25 17.31
N GLU A 890 -26.83 8.29 16.67
CA GLU A 890 -27.47 7.13 17.32
C GLU A 890 -26.55 5.89 17.38
N PRO A 891 -26.82 4.93 18.28
CA PRO A 891 -26.14 3.62 18.31
C PRO A 891 -26.17 2.90 16.95
N GLN A 892 -25.07 2.20 16.63
CA GLN A 892 -24.82 1.54 15.36
C GLN A 892 -24.65 0.03 15.55
N GLU A 893 -25.36 -0.75 14.74
CA GLU A 893 -25.29 -2.21 14.77
C GLU A 893 -24.02 -2.72 14.04
N VAL A 894 -22.96 -3.02 14.79
CA VAL A 894 -21.75 -3.64 14.23
C VAL A 894 -21.97 -5.14 14.02
N ALA A 895 -22.11 -5.56 12.77
CA ALA A 895 -22.11 -6.96 12.37
C ALA A 895 -20.72 -7.61 12.57
N LEU A 896 -20.71 -8.89 12.94
CA LEU A 896 -19.50 -9.69 13.14
C LEU A 896 -19.43 -10.83 12.10
N PRO A 897 -18.23 -11.27 11.71
CA PRO A 897 -18.06 -12.31 10.69
C PRO A 897 -18.80 -13.61 11.05
N PRO A 898 -19.22 -14.40 10.06
CA PRO A 898 -19.66 -15.77 10.29
C PRO A 898 -18.58 -16.60 11.00
N LEU A 899 -19.02 -17.59 11.77
CA LEU A 899 -18.26 -18.84 11.77
C LEU A 899 -18.37 -19.40 10.34
N GLY A 900 -17.24 -19.51 9.63
CA GLY A 900 -17.24 -20.01 8.25
C GLY A 900 -17.58 -21.50 8.16
N ASP A 901 -17.88 -21.96 6.94
CA ASP A 901 -18.19 -23.37 6.64
C ASP A 901 -16.92 -24.27 6.70
N LEU A 902 -16.31 -24.31 7.89
CA LEU A 902 -15.19 -25.18 8.22
C LEU A 902 -15.71 -26.61 8.40
N TYR A 903 -15.21 -27.55 7.60
CA TYR A 903 -15.51 -28.99 7.72
C TYR A 903 -14.80 -29.66 8.92
N TRP A 904 -14.90 -29.06 10.12
CA TRP A 904 -14.48 -29.67 11.38
C TRP A 904 -15.50 -30.72 11.83
N THR A 905 -15.20 -31.99 11.61
CA THR A 905 -16.11 -33.14 11.86
C THR A 905 -16.31 -33.51 13.34
N ALA A 906 -15.94 -32.62 14.28
CA ALA A 906 -15.89 -32.91 15.72
C ALA A 906 -16.58 -31.87 16.63
N ASP A 907 -16.85 -30.65 16.14
CA ASP A 907 -17.53 -29.61 16.91
C ASP A 907 -18.74 -29.07 16.15
N PHE A 908 -19.92 -29.46 16.62
CA PHE A 908 -21.23 -29.01 16.13
C PHE A 908 -21.96 -28.15 17.18
N ARG A 909 -21.24 -27.65 18.20
CA ARG A 909 -21.82 -26.91 19.34
C ARG A 909 -21.34 -25.47 19.44
N THR A 910 -20.10 -25.17 19.04
CA THR A 910 -19.62 -23.78 18.97
C THR A 910 -20.56 -22.96 18.07
N ARG A 911 -21.26 -22.01 18.69
CA ARG A 911 -21.91 -20.88 18.01
C ARG A 911 -21.07 -19.62 18.23
N VAL A 912 -21.39 -18.56 17.51
CA VAL A 912 -20.79 -17.23 17.71
C VAL A 912 -21.84 -16.15 17.50
N PRO A 913 -21.78 -15.02 18.22
CA PRO A 913 -22.59 -13.84 17.92
C PRO A 913 -22.38 -13.36 16.48
N ARG A 914 -23.42 -12.84 15.83
CA ARG A 914 -23.33 -12.20 14.50
C ARG A 914 -23.29 -10.68 14.56
N ARG A 915 -23.30 -10.10 15.76
CA ARG A 915 -23.33 -8.68 16.08
C ARG A 915 -22.57 -8.45 17.38
N MET A 916 -22.01 -7.26 17.57
CA MET A 916 -21.52 -6.84 18.89
C MET A 916 -22.71 -6.67 19.85
N THR A 917 -22.57 -7.11 21.09
CA THR A 917 -23.58 -6.94 22.16
C THR A 917 -22.86 -6.55 23.46
N PRO A 918 -23.57 -6.01 24.48
CA PRO A 918 -22.97 -5.72 25.78
C PRO A 918 -22.28 -6.93 26.41
N GLU A 919 -22.88 -8.13 26.34
CA GLU A 919 -22.33 -9.37 26.89
C GLU A 919 -21.01 -9.76 26.20
N LEU A 920 -20.94 -9.62 24.87
CA LEU A 920 -19.71 -9.90 24.13
C LEU A 920 -18.64 -8.85 24.43
N ALA A 921 -19.01 -7.57 24.46
CA ALA A 921 -18.09 -6.48 24.79
C ALA A 921 -17.52 -6.60 26.21
N GLU A 922 -18.34 -7.02 27.17
CA GLU A 922 -17.93 -7.36 28.55
C GLU A 922 -16.90 -8.49 28.59
N PHE A 923 -17.15 -9.59 27.87
CA PHE A 923 -16.20 -10.71 27.78
C PHE A 923 -14.89 -10.31 27.06
N VAL A 924 -14.99 -9.54 25.97
CA VAL A 924 -13.83 -9.02 25.22
C VAL A 924 -13.03 -8.01 26.07
N GLY A 925 -13.68 -7.19 26.87
CA GLY A 925 -13.05 -6.28 27.83
C GLY A 925 -12.23 -7.04 28.88
N TYR A 926 -12.82 -8.07 29.49
CA TYR A 926 -12.10 -8.95 30.42
C TYR A 926 -10.90 -9.63 29.75
N PHE A 927 -11.09 -10.12 28.52
CA PHE A 927 -10.02 -10.73 27.74
C PHE A 927 -8.86 -9.74 27.46
N MET A 928 -9.14 -8.47 27.24
CA MET A 928 -8.09 -7.46 27.03
C MET A 928 -7.24 -7.19 28.28
N GLY A 929 -7.78 -7.40 29.48
CA GLY A 929 -7.00 -7.48 30.72
C GLY A 929 -6.34 -8.86 30.89
N ASP A 930 -6.96 -9.74 31.68
CA ASP A 930 -6.41 -11.04 32.10
C ASP A 930 -6.63 -12.21 31.10
N GLY A 931 -7.00 -11.90 29.85
CA GLY A 931 -7.15 -12.89 28.79
C GLY A 931 -5.89 -13.22 28.00
N SER A 932 -5.85 -14.44 27.48
CA SER A 932 -4.85 -14.93 26.53
C SER A 932 -5.48 -15.86 25.48
N LEU A 933 -5.08 -15.71 24.22
CA LEU A 933 -5.47 -16.59 23.12
C LEU A 933 -4.48 -17.75 23.03
N HIS A 934 -4.96 -18.95 22.71
CA HIS A 934 -4.12 -20.06 22.28
C HIS A 934 -4.74 -20.80 21.09
N ALA A 935 -3.94 -21.56 20.36
CA ALA A 935 -4.33 -22.28 19.13
C ALA A 935 -5.36 -23.43 19.33
N LYS A 936 -6.09 -23.44 20.46
CA LYS A 936 -7.15 -24.39 20.82
C LYS A 936 -8.29 -23.74 21.63
N GLY A 937 -8.28 -22.42 21.84
CA GLY A 937 -9.29 -21.74 22.64
C GLY A 937 -8.87 -20.40 23.28
N LEU A 938 -9.75 -19.92 24.15
CA LEU A 938 -9.56 -18.73 24.99
C LEU A 938 -9.25 -19.15 26.43
N ARG A 939 -8.39 -18.38 27.11
CA ARG A 939 -8.10 -18.53 28.54
C ARG A 939 -8.17 -17.18 29.24
N LEU A 940 -8.93 -17.14 30.33
CA LEU A 940 -9.03 -16.00 31.24
C LEU A 940 -8.44 -16.40 32.60
N CYS A 941 -7.70 -15.50 33.23
CA CYS A 941 -7.24 -15.63 34.61
C CYS A 941 -8.17 -14.84 35.53
N VAL A 942 -8.66 -15.44 36.61
CA VAL A 942 -9.53 -14.77 37.60
C VAL A 942 -8.85 -14.77 38.96
N ALA A 943 -8.85 -13.62 39.65
CA ALA A 943 -8.21 -13.48 40.95
C ALA A 943 -8.84 -14.41 42.01
N LYS A 944 -8.02 -14.93 42.92
CA LYS A 944 -8.47 -15.89 43.94
C LYS A 944 -9.46 -15.24 44.93
N GLY A 945 -10.70 -15.72 44.91
CA GLY A 945 -11.78 -15.28 45.81
C GLY A 945 -12.82 -14.37 45.14
N ASP A 946 -12.73 -14.17 43.82
CA ASP A 946 -13.78 -13.59 42.98
C ASP A 946 -14.54 -14.71 42.26
N ASP A 947 -15.17 -15.60 43.04
CA ASP A 947 -15.89 -16.77 42.52
C ASP A 947 -17.18 -16.36 41.74
N ASP A 948 -17.72 -15.17 42.03
CA ASP A 948 -18.79 -14.50 41.30
C ASP A 948 -18.37 -14.07 39.88
N VAL A 949 -17.12 -13.62 39.71
CA VAL A 949 -16.51 -13.33 38.39
C VAL A 949 -16.32 -14.61 37.60
N ILE A 950 -15.97 -15.73 38.25
CA ILE A 950 -15.89 -17.04 37.60
C ILE A 950 -17.28 -17.45 37.06
N GLU A 951 -18.31 -17.40 37.90
CA GLU A 951 -19.70 -17.73 37.51
C GLU A 951 -20.15 -16.87 36.32
N ARG A 952 -19.96 -15.54 36.39
CA ARG A 952 -20.29 -14.60 35.30
C ARG A 952 -19.58 -14.95 33.98
N LEU A 953 -18.29 -15.27 34.02
CA LEU A 953 -17.52 -15.59 32.82
C LEU A 953 -17.90 -16.95 32.22
N VAL A 954 -18.23 -17.95 33.05
CA VAL A 954 -18.76 -19.26 32.63
C VAL A 954 -20.09 -19.08 31.92
N ASP A 955 -21.03 -18.35 32.52
CA ASP A 955 -22.35 -18.05 31.94
C ASP A 955 -22.24 -17.29 30.61
N LEU A 956 -21.39 -16.25 30.55
CA LEU A 956 -21.15 -15.49 29.32
C LEU A 956 -20.62 -16.40 28.19
N GLY A 957 -19.63 -17.27 28.47
CA GLY A 957 -19.10 -18.18 27.45
C GLY A 957 -20.11 -19.25 27.00
N ALA A 958 -20.92 -19.77 27.92
CA ALA A 958 -22.00 -20.70 27.61
C ALA A 958 -23.12 -20.02 26.80
N ALA A 959 -23.46 -18.76 27.09
CA ALA A 959 -24.46 -17.98 26.38
C ALA A 959 -24.00 -17.56 24.98
N LEU A 960 -22.82 -16.94 24.87
CA LEU A 960 -22.26 -16.41 23.63
C LEU A 960 -21.84 -17.54 22.68
N PHE A 961 -21.14 -18.56 23.18
CA PHE A 961 -20.45 -19.55 22.33
C PHE A 961 -21.04 -20.96 22.39
N GLY A 962 -21.92 -21.26 23.37
CA GLY A 962 -22.46 -22.61 23.54
C GLY A 962 -21.43 -23.64 24.03
N LEU A 963 -20.38 -23.17 24.71
CA LEU A 963 -19.25 -23.97 25.18
C LEU A 963 -19.22 -24.05 26.70
N ASP A 964 -19.01 -25.27 27.21
CA ASP A 964 -18.73 -25.52 28.62
C ASP A 964 -17.31 -25.03 28.97
N ALA A 965 -17.17 -24.32 30.09
CA ALA A 965 -15.89 -23.82 30.57
C ALA A 965 -15.07 -24.88 31.31
N SER A 966 -13.76 -24.93 31.05
CA SER A 966 -12.81 -25.66 31.91
C SER A 966 -12.29 -24.73 32.99
N VAL A 967 -12.73 -24.94 34.24
CA VAL A 967 -12.30 -24.16 35.42
C VAL A 967 -11.22 -24.93 36.19
N THR A 968 -10.02 -24.37 36.30
CA THR A 968 -8.87 -25.01 36.95
C THR A 968 -8.20 -24.08 37.97
N GLN A 969 -8.20 -24.48 39.24
CA GLN A 969 -7.47 -23.77 40.30
C GLN A 969 -5.95 -23.81 40.07
N LYS A 970 -5.27 -22.65 40.23
CA LYS A 970 -3.82 -22.49 40.13
C LYS A 970 -3.26 -21.81 41.39
N GLN A 971 -1.94 -21.65 41.46
CA GLN A 971 -1.30 -20.97 42.58
C GLN A 971 -1.49 -19.45 42.50
N GLY A 972 -2.58 -18.94 43.08
CA GLY A 972 -2.87 -17.51 43.25
C GLY A 972 -4.05 -16.97 42.42
N TYR A 973 -4.52 -17.74 41.44
CA TYR A 973 -5.64 -17.40 40.55
C TYR A 973 -6.38 -18.66 40.10
N THR A 974 -7.57 -18.50 39.53
CA THR A 974 -8.30 -19.57 38.85
C THR A 974 -8.22 -19.37 37.34
N GLU A 975 -7.98 -20.43 36.59
CA GLU A 975 -7.96 -20.41 35.12
C GLU A 975 -9.33 -20.83 34.59
N VAL A 976 -9.96 -20.00 33.75
CA VAL A 976 -11.24 -20.29 33.07
C VAL A 976 -10.96 -20.38 31.57
N ALA A 977 -11.16 -21.55 30.95
CA ALA A 977 -10.76 -21.79 29.56
C ALA A 977 -11.87 -22.38 28.69
N PHE A 978 -12.07 -21.79 27.51
CA PHE A 978 -13.06 -22.19 26.50
C PHE A 978 -12.33 -22.79 25.30
N ASN A 979 -12.37 -24.11 25.18
CA ASN A 979 -11.55 -24.84 24.21
C ASN A 979 -12.29 -25.11 22.89
N SER A 980 -12.12 -24.22 21.91
CA SER A 980 -12.65 -24.38 20.55
C SER A 980 -11.72 -23.71 19.54
N VAL A 981 -11.28 -24.46 18.52
CA VAL A 981 -10.48 -23.93 17.40
C VAL A 981 -11.32 -23.03 16.49
N PRO A 982 -12.58 -23.38 16.13
CA PRO A 982 -13.47 -22.45 15.45
C PRO A 982 -13.65 -21.12 16.20
N LEU A 983 -13.75 -21.15 17.54
CA LEU A 983 -13.83 -19.92 18.35
C LEU A 983 -12.53 -19.11 18.27
N THR A 984 -11.35 -19.73 18.38
CA THR A 984 -10.05 -19.03 18.19
C THR A 984 -9.99 -18.30 16.86
N LEU A 985 -10.30 -18.98 15.76
CA LEU A 985 -10.25 -18.39 14.41
C LEU A 985 -11.26 -17.25 14.24
N TRP A 986 -12.45 -17.37 14.82
CA TRP A 986 -13.44 -16.29 14.83
C TRP A 986 -13.01 -15.11 15.72
N TRP A 987 -12.34 -15.37 16.85
CA TRP A 987 -11.79 -14.35 17.75
C TRP A 987 -10.73 -13.48 17.05
N GLU A 988 -9.85 -14.12 16.27
CA GLU A 988 -8.87 -13.47 15.41
C GLU A 988 -9.56 -12.68 14.29
N ALA A 989 -10.54 -13.28 13.60
CA ALA A 989 -11.29 -12.62 12.53
C ALA A 989 -12.13 -11.41 13.00
N CYS A 990 -12.54 -11.36 14.27
CA CYS A 990 -13.24 -10.21 14.86
C CYS A 990 -12.31 -9.08 15.35
N GLY A 991 -10.98 -9.28 15.28
CA GLY A 991 -9.99 -8.35 15.84
C GLY A 991 -9.90 -8.37 17.37
N PHE A 992 -10.36 -9.43 18.03
CA PHE A 992 -10.34 -9.51 19.50
C PHE A 992 -9.03 -10.07 20.08
N ALA A 993 -8.13 -10.57 19.23
CA ALA A 993 -6.79 -11.02 19.64
C ALA A 993 -5.90 -9.82 20.03
N LYS A 994 -5.08 -9.97 21.08
CA LYS A 994 -4.05 -8.97 21.44
C LYS A 994 -3.01 -8.87 20.32
N LEU A 995 -2.42 -7.70 20.14
CA LEU A 995 -1.50 -7.38 19.04
C LEU A 995 -0.05 -7.76 19.38
N PRO A 996 0.79 -8.14 18.39
CA PRO A 996 2.22 -8.31 18.61
C PRO A 996 2.92 -6.96 18.86
N PRO A 997 4.01 -6.90 19.66
CA PRO A 997 4.61 -5.63 20.10
C PRO A 997 5.54 -4.97 19.09
N SER A 998 6.40 -5.73 18.40
CA SER A 998 7.23 -5.29 17.27
C SER A 998 7.81 -6.51 16.54
N ALA A 999 8.41 -6.30 15.36
CA ALA A 999 9.12 -7.37 14.63
C ALA A 999 10.42 -7.83 15.32
N GLU A 1000 11.06 -6.96 16.09
CA GLU A 1000 12.33 -7.22 16.79
C GLU A 1000 12.15 -7.94 18.14
N HIS A 1001 10.91 -8.14 18.60
CA HIS A 1001 10.62 -8.60 19.97
C HIS A 1001 10.67 -10.12 20.13
N SER A 1002 11.74 -10.63 20.72
CA SER A 1002 11.96 -12.06 21.00
C SER A 1002 11.32 -12.58 22.30
N GLY A 1003 10.35 -11.86 22.88
CA GLY A 1003 9.72 -12.19 24.17
C GLY A 1003 8.23 -12.50 24.12
N LYS A 1004 7.64 -12.94 25.24
CA LYS A 1004 6.20 -13.21 25.39
C LYS A 1004 5.36 -11.94 25.59
N GLY A 1005 5.59 -10.92 24.76
CA GLY A 1005 4.83 -9.66 24.79
C GLY A 1005 3.62 -9.73 23.86
N TRP A 1006 2.47 -9.25 24.33
CA TRP A 1006 1.28 -8.99 23.51
C TRP A 1006 0.62 -7.71 24.05
N HIS A 1007 0.27 -6.77 23.17
CA HIS A 1007 -0.38 -5.52 23.52
C HIS A 1007 -1.91 -5.65 23.44
N ALA A 1008 -2.60 -5.30 24.51
CA ALA A 1008 -4.03 -5.11 24.49
C ALA A 1008 -4.41 -3.80 23.77
N HIS A 1009 -5.62 -3.75 23.22
CA HIS A 1009 -6.17 -2.60 22.51
C HIS A 1009 -7.69 -2.58 22.68
N ILE A 1010 -8.36 -1.49 22.28
CA ILE A 1010 -9.82 -1.49 22.12
C ILE A 1010 -10.11 -1.92 20.67
N PRO A 1011 -10.83 -3.03 20.42
CA PRO A 1011 -11.16 -3.46 19.07
C PRO A 1011 -12.03 -2.41 18.36
N ASP A 1012 -11.74 -2.15 17.09
CA ASP A 1012 -12.51 -1.19 16.30
C ASP A 1012 -13.99 -1.66 16.14
N SER A 1013 -14.25 -2.96 16.24
CA SER A 1013 -15.59 -3.57 16.31
C SER A 1013 -16.37 -3.31 17.61
N VAL A 1014 -15.71 -2.86 18.69
CA VAL A 1014 -16.36 -2.25 19.86
C VAL A 1014 -16.57 -0.76 19.59
N LEU A 1015 -15.52 -0.06 19.15
CA LEU A 1015 -15.54 1.40 18.95
C LEU A 1015 -16.61 1.86 17.96
N HIS A 1016 -16.80 1.15 16.84
CA HIS A 1016 -17.76 1.53 15.80
C HIS A 1016 -19.24 1.34 16.18
N THR A 1017 -19.54 0.82 17.37
CA THR A 1017 -20.95 0.65 17.82
C THR A 1017 -21.62 1.97 18.22
N ASN A 1018 -20.87 3.02 18.55
CA ASN A 1018 -21.40 4.28 19.09
C ASN A 1018 -22.31 4.11 20.33
N ASP A 1019 -22.33 2.93 20.94
CA ASP A 1019 -23.34 2.52 21.90
C ASP A 1019 -22.79 2.64 23.33
N ARG A 1020 -23.51 3.43 24.14
CA ARG A 1020 -23.14 3.71 25.53
C ARG A 1020 -23.13 2.45 26.39
N GLU A 1021 -24.04 1.51 26.18
CA GLU A 1021 -24.13 0.26 26.95
C GLU A 1021 -23.01 -0.71 26.56
N ILE A 1022 -22.68 -0.81 25.27
CA ILE A 1022 -21.57 -1.65 24.77
C ILE A 1022 -20.23 -1.07 25.24
N TYR A 1023 -20.03 0.25 25.16
CA TYR A 1023 -18.84 0.93 25.67
C TYR A 1023 -18.69 0.74 27.19
N ALA A 1024 -19.79 0.88 27.95
CA ALA A 1024 -19.80 0.63 29.39
C ALA A 1024 -19.46 -0.83 29.72
N ALA A 1025 -20.03 -1.79 28.99
CA ALA A 1025 -19.80 -3.22 29.19
C ALA A 1025 -18.33 -3.61 28.93
N PHE A 1026 -17.70 -3.09 27.86
CA PHE A 1026 -16.26 -3.27 27.62
C PHE A 1026 -15.41 -2.72 28.77
N ILE A 1027 -15.72 -1.52 29.26
CA ILE A 1027 -15.02 -0.94 30.41
C ILE A 1027 -15.22 -1.79 31.68
N ARG A 1028 -16.44 -2.29 31.96
CA ARG A 1028 -16.71 -3.19 33.09
C ARG A 1028 -15.80 -4.40 33.05
N GLY A 1029 -15.75 -5.13 31.94
CA GLY A 1029 -14.90 -6.31 31.79
C GLY A 1029 -13.42 -5.99 31.99
N LEU A 1030 -12.94 -4.91 31.37
CA LEU A 1030 -11.54 -4.50 31.43
C LEU A 1030 -11.09 -4.07 32.85
N PHE A 1031 -11.98 -3.40 33.60
CA PHE A 1031 -11.75 -3.02 34.99
C PHE A 1031 -12.05 -4.17 35.98
N GLU A 1032 -12.77 -5.21 35.56
CA GLU A 1032 -12.91 -6.43 36.37
C GLU A 1032 -11.67 -7.34 36.28
N ALA A 1033 -10.92 -7.30 35.19
CA ALA A 1033 -9.56 -7.86 35.16
C ALA A 1033 -8.58 -6.94 35.92
N ASP A 1034 -7.95 -6.01 35.20
CA ASP A 1034 -6.83 -5.16 35.65
C ASP A 1034 -7.22 -4.00 36.60
N GLY A 1035 -8.50 -3.85 36.96
CA GLY A 1035 -8.98 -2.74 37.78
C GLY A 1035 -8.94 -3.01 39.28
N THR A 1036 -8.56 -1.97 40.04
CA THR A 1036 -8.46 -1.98 41.50
C THR A 1036 -9.21 -0.81 42.14
N THR A 1037 -9.91 -1.10 43.23
CA THR A 1037 -10.79 -0.20 43.99
C THR A 1037 -10.11 0.29 45.29
N ASN A 1038 -8.86 0.73 45.18
CA ASN A 1038 -8.04 1.12 46.33
C ASN A 1038 -8.56 2.39 47.03
N ASN A 1039 -8.76 2.32 48.34
CA ASN A 1039 -9.27 3.41 49.19
C ASN A 1039 -10.55 4.08 48.66
N GLY A 1040 -11.43 3.32 48.01
CA GLY A 1040 -12.68 3.83 47.45
C GLY A 1040 -12.57 4.55 46.10
N TYR A 1041 -11.47 4.37 45.35
CA TYR A 1041 -11.31 4.93 44.02
C TYR A 1041 -11.19 3.85 42.96
N VAL A 1042 -12.01 3.96 41.90
CA VAL A 1042 -11.84 3.16 40.68
C VAL A 1042 -10.56 3.59 39.98
N SER A 1043 -9.65 2.63 39.78
CA SER A 1043 -8.42 2.78 39.01
C SER A 1043 -8.11 1.52 38.22
N TRP A 1044 -7.44 1.64 37.09
CA TRP A 1044 -7.06 0.54 36.21
C TRP A 1044 -5.65 0.81 35.67
N SER A 1045 -4.91 -0.24 35.33
CA SER A 1045 -3.54 -0.06 34.84
C SER A 1045 -3.13 -1.05 33.77
N THR A 1046 -2.25 -0.62 32.87
CA THR A 1046 -1.65 -1.46 31.83
C THR A 1046 -0.18 -1.09 31.61
N VAL A 1047 0.59 -1.98 31.00
CA VAL A 1047 1.95 -1.71 30.50
C VAL A 1047 1.97 -1.16 29.06
N THR A 1048 0.80 -0.99 28.43
CA THR A 1048 0.68 -0.53 27.04
C THR A 1048 0.26 0.95 26.99
N GLU A 1049 1.16 1.85 26.60
CA GLU A 1049 0.90 3.30 26.57
C GLU A 1049 -0.31 3.66 25.69
N THR A 1050 -0.36 3.17 24.44
CA THR A 1050 -1.43 3.49 23.47
C THR A 1050 -2.80 3.08 24.00
N PHE A 1051 -2.93 1.85 24.50
CA PHE A 1051 -4.15 1.35 25.11
C PHE A 1051 -4.61 2.21 26.30
N SER A 1052 -3.68 2.70 27.13
CA SER A 1052 -4.04 3.61 28.22
C SER A 1052 -4.61 4.95 27.75
N ARG A 1053 -4.23 5.43 26.55
CA ARG A 1053 -4.80 6.65 25.95
C ARG A 1053 -6.15 6.39 25.26
N ASP A 1054 -6.29 5.26 24.57
CA ASP A 1054 -7.58 4.81 24.02
C ASP A 1054 -8.65 4.68 25.12
N VAL A 1055 -8.33 3.99 26.23
CA VAL A 1055 -9.26 3.80 27.36
C VAL A 1055 -9.57 5.12 28.07
N GLN A 1056 -8.58 6.01 28.23
CA GLN A 1056 -8.79 7.37 28.74
C GLN A 1056 -9.74 8.20 27.84
N SER A 1057 -9.73 7.95 26.54
CA SER A 1057 -10.59 8.63 25.55
C SER A 1057 -12.00 8.03 25.52
N LEU A 1058 -12.13 6.70 25.59
CA LEU A 1058 -13.42 6.01 25.71
C LEU A 1058 -14.17 6.43 26.98
N LEU A 1059 -13.47 6.51 28.10
CA LEU A 1059 -14.01 7.03 29.36
C LEU A 1059 -14.45 8.50 29.24
N LEU A 1060 -13.70 9.34 28.52
CA LEU A 1060 -14.07 10.74 28.30
C LEU A 1060 -15.37 10.87 27.45
N ALA A 1061 -15.54 10.04 26.43
CA ALA A 1061 -16.78 9.97 25.65
C ALA A 1061 -17.97 9.41 26.46
N LEU A 1062 -17.72 8.54 27.43
CA LEU A 1062 -18.71 8.19 28.47
C LEU A 1062 -18.92 9.31 29.51
N GLY A 1063 -18.11 10.38 29.50
CA GLY A 1063 -18.19 11.51 30.42
C GLY A 1063 -17.51 11.31 31.77
N PHE A 1064 -16.56 10.37 31.85
CA PHE A 1064 -15.69 10.14 33.00
C PHE A 1064 -14.31 10.78 32.77
N VAL A 1065 -14.04 11.89 33.46
CA VAL A 1065 -12.69 12.47 33.48
C VAL A 1065 -11.76 11.59 34.32
N THR A 1066 -10.59 11.28 33.77
CA THR A 1066 -9.57 10.48 34.45
C THR A 1066 -8.21 11.19 34.47
N THR A 1067 -7.43 10.88 35.50
CA THR A 1067 -5.99 11.20 35.56
C THR A 1067 -5.20 9.97 35.13
N ARG A 1068 -4.27 10.14 34.20
CA ARG A 1068 -3.25 9.15 33.82
C ARG A 1068 -1.93 9.49 34.53
N LYS A 1069 -1.28 8.50 35.16
CA LYS A 1069 0.11 8.60 35.64
C LYS A 1069 0.96 7.46 35.10
N VAL A 1070 2.28 7.61 35.15
CA VAL A 1070 3.24 6.52 34.98
C VAL A 1070 3.78 6.13 36.36
N ASP A 1071 3.69 4.86 36.74
CA ASP A 1071 4.54 4.26 37.76
C ASP A 1071 5.75 3.64 37.06
N LEU A 1072 6.95 4.15 37.36
CA LEU A 1072 8.21 3.57 36.90
C LEU A 1072 8.46 2.19 37.56
N PRO A 1073 9.27 1.31 36.96
CA PRO A 1073 9.55 -0.02 37.48
C PRO A 1073 10.04 0.00 38.93
N ASN A 1074 9.40 -0.82 39.76
CA ASN A 1074 9.77 -1.01 41.16
C ASN A 1074 9.69 -2.51 41.48
N THR A 1075 10.57 -3.00 42.36
CA THR A 1075 11.14 -4.37 42.34
C THR A 1075 10.18 -5.55 42.45
N ASN A 1076 8.88 -5.32 42.63
CA ASN A 1076 7.88 -6.34 42.93
C ASN A 1076 6.88 -6.58 41.78
N TRP A 1077 6.91 -5.80 40.69
CA TRP A 1077 5.87 -5.83 39.63
C TRP A 1077 6.40 -5.89 38.18
N GLY A 1078 7.68 -6.20 37.98
CA GLY A 1078 8.30 -6.33 36.66
C GLY A 1078 9.14 -5.12 36.23
N ALA A 1079 9.61 -5.15 34.99
CA ALA A 1079 10.62 -4.21 34.45
C ALA A 1079 10.06 -3.10 33.55
N ASN A 1080 8.74 -3.07 33.31
CA ASN A 1080 8.09 -2.13 32.38
C ASN A 1080 7.39 -1.00 33.12
N ASP A 1081 7.30 0.17 32.48
CA ASP A 1081 6.46 1.28 32.93
C ASP A 1081 4.99 0.85 33.03
N ARG A 1082 4.31 1.26 34.10
CA ARG A 1082 2.89 0.99 34.33
C ARG A 1082 2.06 2.26 34.25
N PHE A 1083 1.22 2.35 33.23
CA PHE A 1083 0.27 3.44 33.03
C PHE A 1083 -0.98 3.19 33.86
N VAL A 1084 -1.26 4.06 34.82
CA VAL A 1084 -2.40 3.94 35.75
C VAL A 1084 -3.41 5.05 35.44
N LEU A 1085 -4.62 4.66 35.04
CA LEU A 1085 -5.79 5.54 34.96
C LEU A 1085 -6.53 5.52 36.30
N ARG A 1086 -7.11 6.67 36.68
CA ARG A 1086 -7.95 6.81 37.88
C ARG A 1086 -9.10 7.76 37.63
N LEU A 1087 -10.31 7.41 38.07
CA LEU A 1087 -11.47 8.31 38.06
C LEU A 1087 -11.30 9.42 39.11
N LEU A 1088 -11.62 10.64 38.71
CA LEU A 1088 -11.16 11.86 39.40
C LEU A 1088 -11.65 12.01 40.86
N ASN A 1089 -12.93 11.72 41.13
CA ASN A 1089 -13.57 12.02 42.42
C ASN A 1089 -14.67 11.01 42.80
N VAL A 1090 -15.25 11.19 43.99
CA VAL A 1090 -16.29 10.28 44.54
C VAL A 1090 -17.55 10.28 43.67
N ALA A 1091 -17.98 11.43 43.15
CA ALA A 1091 -19.15 11.53 42.26
C ALA A 1091 -18.94 10.75 40.95
N ALA A 1092 -17.72 10.73 40.39
CA ALA A 1092 -17.36 9.91 39.24
C ALA A 1092 -17.34 8.41 39.59
N ALA A 1093 -16.88 8.03 40.79
CA ALA A 1093 -16.90 6.64 41.26
C ALA A 1093 -18.34 6.13 41.54
N GLU A 1094 -19.22 6.95 42.13
CA GLU A 1094 -20.64 6.63 42.26
C GLU A 1094 -21.35 6.56 40.91
N ARG A 1095 -20.99 7.44 39.96
CA ARG A 1095 -21.49 7.39 38.58
C ARG A 1095 -21.05 6.09 37.90
N TYR A 1096 -19.80 5.67 38.12
CA TYR A 1096 -19.28 4.41 37.58
C TYR A 1096 -20.09 3.22 38.10
N LEU A 1097 -20.38 3.14 39.40
CA LEU A 1097 -21.25 2.10 39.97
C LEU A 1097 -22.68 2.08 39.40
N ARG A 1098 -23.21 3.22 38.95
CA ARG A 1098 -24.57 3.29 38.37
C ARG A 1098 -24.64 3.03 36.87
N GLU A 1099 -23.58 3.34 36.12
CA GLU A 1099 -23.58 3.32 34.65
C GLU A 1099 -22.68 2.23 34.05
N ILE A 1100 -21.79 1.61 34.84
CA ILE A 1100 -20.82 0.61 34.40
C ILE A 1100 -20.81 -0.60 35.35
N ASP A 1101 -20.60 -0.33 36.65
CA ASP A 1101 -20.45 -1.30 37.74
C ASP A 1101 -19.28 -2.30 37.58
N PHE A 1102 -19.22 -3.31 38.44
CA PHE A 1102 -18.28 -4.44 38.45
C PHE A 1102 -19.04 -5.77 38.34
N MET A 1103 -18.36 -6.85 37.93
CA MET A 1103 -18.92 -8.20 38.10
C MET A 1103 -18.73 -8.68 39.54
N SER A 1104 -17.60 -8.32 40.17
CA SER A 1104 -17.21 -8.69 41.52
C SER A 1104 -17.98 -7.86 42.54
N VAL A 1105 -18.84 -8.53 43.33
CA VAL A 1105 -19.55 -7.95 44.48
C VAL A 1105 -18.54 -7.42 45.50
N ARG A 1106 -17.36 -8.05 45.60
CA ARG A 1106 -16.24 -7.61 46.45
C ARG A 1106 -15.63 -6.28 45.96
N LYS A 1107 -15.43 -6.10 44.65
CA LYS A 1107 -14.96 -4.80 44.11
C LYS A 1107 -16.02 -3.71 44.25
N ALA A 1108 -17.27 -3.99 43.86
CA ALA A 1108 -18.39 -3.05 44.03
C ALA A 1108 -18.56 -2.58 45.49
N SER A 1109 -18.53 -3.51 46.45
CA SER A 1109 -18.68 -3.22 47.89
C SER A 1109 -17.51 -2.46 48.53
N SER A 1110 -16.34 -2.43 47.88
CA SER A 1110 -15.14 -1.74 48.38
C SER A 1110 -15.06 -0.25 48.04
N LEU A 1111 -16.05 0.27 47.31
CA LEU A 1111 -16.13 1.68 46.91
C LEU A 1111 -16.75 2.56 48.01
N TRP A 1112 -15.93 3.46 48.56
CA TRP A 1112 -16.23 4.25 49.75
C TRP A 1112 -16.94 5.58 49.39
N LYS A 1113 -18.11 5.82 49.99
CA LYS A 1113 -18.91 7.06 49.82
C LYS A 1113 -18.37 8.23 50.64
N GLY A 1114 -17.18 8.75 50.33
CA GLY A 1114 -16.56 9.79 51.17
C GLY A 1114 -15.30 10.43 50.62
N ASP A 1115 -15.16 11.74 50.82
CA ASP A 1115 -14.10 12.55 50.23
C ASP A 1115 -12.73 12.33 50.88
N HIS A 1116 -11.84 11.64 50.16
CA HIS A 1116 -10.42 11.62 50.48
C HIS A 1116 -9.69 12.83 49.88
N ARG A 1117 -8.70 13.37 50.60
CA ARG A 1117 -7.92 14.61 50.29
C ARG A 1117 -7.17 14.62 48.94
N GLN A 1118 -7.28 13.56 48.14
CA GLN A 1118 -6.75 13.49 46.77
C GLN A 1118 -7.79 13.82 45.68
N ALA A 1119 -9.09 13.73 45.96
CA ALA A 1119 -10.17 14.02 45.01
C ALA A 1119 -10.37 15.53 44.73
N SER A 1120 -9.62 16.39 45.43
CA SER A 1120 -9.77 17.85 45.41
C SER A 1120 -8.51 18.58 44.95
N ARG A 1121 -7.74 18.01 44.01
CA ARG A 1121 -6.81 18.82 43.20
C ARG A 1121 -7.64 19.70 42.26
N ARG A 1122 -7.18 20.94 42.01
CA ARG A 1122 -8.02 22.01 41.43
C ARG A 1122 -8.12 21.87 39.91
N ASP A 1123 -9.17 21.20 39.47
CA ASP A 1123 -9.41 20.92 38.06
C ASP A 1123 -10.42 21.92 37.48
N HIS A 1124 -9.90 22.94 36.77
CA HIS A 1124 -10.73 23.91 36.04
C HIS A 1124 -11.17 23.33 34.70
N ILE A 1125 -12.21 22.49 34.72
CA ILE A 1125 -12.88 22.03 33.49
C ILE A 1125 -13.74 23.18 32.93
N PRO A 1126 -13.50 23.67 31.71
CA PRO A 1126 -14.35 24.67 31.08
C PRO A 1126 -15.66 24.02 30.63
N LEU A 1127 -16.74 24.25 31.37
CA LEU A 1127 -18.07 23.73 31.05
C LEU A 1127 -18.68 24.50 29.87
N SER A 1128 -19.17 23.79 28.86
CA SER A 1128 -19.97 24.37 27.77
C SER A 1128 -21.42 24.59 28.19
N ARG A 1129 -21.98 25.74 27.77
CA ARG A 1129 -23.39 26.19 27.75
C ARG A 1129 -24.35 25.67 28.85
N THR A 1130 -24.89 26.61 29.64
CA THR A 1130 -26.04 26.38 30.52
C THR A 1130 -27.24 25.76 29.78
N LYS A 1131 -27.98 24.90 30.49
CA LYS A 1131 -29.25 24.33 30.00
C LYS A 1131 -30.24 25.43 29.59
N ILE A 1132 -30.92 25.18 28.47
CA ILE A 1132 -32.31 25.58 28.19
C ILE A 1132 -33.08 24.28 28.04
#